data_AF-A0A0S2IVT0-F1
#
_entry.id   AF-A0A0S2IVT0-F1
#
_cell.length_a   1.000
_cell.length_b   1.000
_cell.length_c   1.000
_cell.angle_alpha   90.00
_cell.angle_beta   90.00
_cell.angle_gamma   90.00
#
_symmetry.space_group_name_H-M   'P 1'
#
loop_
_entity.id
_entity.type
_entity.pdbx_description
1 polymer ?
#
loop_
_entity_poly.entity_id
_entity_poly.type
_entity_poly.pdbx_seq_one_letter_code
_entity_poly.pdbx_strand_id
1 'polypeptide(L)'
;MDELEAEIASLRKEISTEQTIPESKEFSPTDSTPSETPLKKRNWELFLGGNFLGKLGLLSILLASSWFIKYAFDNRWVNESVRVLVGLSTGFGVCLAGIQLARKKFRILPESVLGAGFSIVYLSLFGGYYYYDFFSLSETFLYLSLLSVFSSGLAYWIRKEILYIFALIGSILSPILISTGENSYRFLFGYLVFLNILLFLISRKTTWIVSSFFLLVANFVLYLFWAMNNMQQSGFLVPFLFINITYFLFVYGKGFLFPKLVQKNENSGGVFPRWNWIFYPIFLVLNSLCFGLMGYVQIEETYPKFGSHFILFGAVLFSLWILLSRKKSGFFYPSQLEIFETIHLYLLLGFTFVALLDFSEESWLTFSWIIFAGVVSFLSSKYGNTHLRYVSTGFWISALVKLYFFNPMDDVSRLFLLNERFALYLLSSLFLFGTYYIQKNGDFFRFHRGFIYMGIFTLILGTLMDVYHTVYDEHYRNLAYSYVFAFYSSVFLFIGFRYSFKSFRIAGIVIAIVLVGKLYFYDIWTMSMIVRIVAGFTLGVSFILVSLFYQKFREKLMDYQKTSGLLLLLLSAIFAFPLNAEEINTKGYRYYKEIRIPKLPDKAGNVGEEENVYYGKIKLDEDVVRHSGINDRRIVHNGRTIPFISRKVMGASDKGGEKKPSLLFQEKGESDMYTYVLKLPKIPTKTKYKSIVVKAPGEYEIKGKIYLGVNPENWRFDSEFTIYNYQEGNLADKIEFTATEDETYVRIEVDQNASNINLEFTKVIYESVPERMEFKKTVEKTDLESGFNSDTRSSVFYFRNPMKVPIHRAMLFIKEKKFERKLNVFFKNSSKEFERLGGGKIFRKSNGSSDTNLVFHKPISSELKIEIFDGDDDPLTLEKMEIFILQEEIIFPLNLEDDSDSIQNLRIYYGNPYAFYPEFDFERTFSESVFQIGSVIQEERENENFGYSIGEPPVSIWIIRGFFFFGLMILFFLTYRVFRYRTSHLDGPVI
;
A
#
# COMPACT_ATOMS: atom_id res chain seq x y z
N MET A 1 -48.84 -80.72 24.08
CA MET A 1 -49.57 -79.61 24.72
C MET A 1 -48.95 -79.35 26.07
N ASP A 2 -48.88 -80.35 26.94
CA ASP A 2 -48.33 -80.20 28.30
C ASP A 2 -46.83 -79.85 28.36
N GLU A 3 -45.99 -80.34 27.43
CA GLU A 3 -44.58 -79.89 27.32
C GLU A 3 -44.44 -78.44 26.83
N LEU A 4 -45.39 -77.96 26.02
CA LEU A 4 -45.41 -76.60 25.48
C LEU A 4 -45.94 -75.61 26.53
N GLU A 5 -46.85 -76.05 27.40
CA GLU A 5 -47.29 -75.28 28.57
C GLU A 5 -46.19 -75.18 29.65
N ALA A 6 -45.38 -76.22 29.83
CA ALA A 6 -44.22 -76.20 30.74
C ALA A 6 -43.11 -75.25 30.26
N GLU A 7 -42.86 -75.18 28.95
CA GLU A 7 -41.89 -74.28 28.32
C GLU A 7 -42.39 -72.81 28.31
N ILE A 8 -43.70 -72.59 28.15
CA ILE A 8 -44.30 -71.25 28.30
C ILE A 8 -44.30 -70.79 29.77
N ALA A 9 -44.44 -71.70 30.73
CA ALA A 9 -44.37 -71.41 32.16
C ALA A 9 -42.94 -71.09 32.63
N SER A 10 -41.91 -71.76 32.09
CA SER A 10 -40.51 -71.45 32.38
C SER A 10 -40.09 -70.11 31.75
N LEU A 11 -40.48 -69.85 30.50
CA LEU A 11 -40.22 -68.56 29.82
C LEU A 11 -40.95 -67.39 30.48
N ARG A 12 -42.17 -67.58 31.02
CA ARG A 12 -42.86 -66.55 31.85
C ARG A 12 -42.14 -66.28 33.18
N LYS A 13 -41.47 -67.27 33.76
CA LYS A 13 -40.71 -67.12 35.02
C LYS A 13 -39.35 -66.46 34.80
N GLU A 14 -38.75 -66.64 33.62
CA GLU A 14 -37.53 -65.93 33.19
C GLU A 14 -37.82 -64.47 32.83
N ILE A 15 -38.92 -64.18 32.12
CA ILE A 15 -39.31 -62.81 31.72
C ILE A 15 -39.76 -61.94 32.92
N SER A 16 -40.26 -62.55 34.02
CA SER A 16 -40.70 -61.81 35.21
C SER A 16 -39.56 -61.35 36.14
N THR A 17 -38.31 -61.78 35.91
CA THR A 17 -37.17 -61.44 36.78
C THR A 17 -36.31 -60.30 36.23
N GLU A 18 -36.48 -59.88 34.97
CA GLU A 18 -35.54 -58.97 34.29
C GLU A 18 -36.11 -57.60 33.84
N GLN A 19 -37.31 -57.21 34.28
CA GLN A 19 -37.85 -55.86 34.08
C GLN A 19 -38.35 -55.22 35.38
N THR A 20 -37.49 -54.44 36.03
CA THR A 20 -37.92 -53.32 36.88
C THR A 20 -36.88 -52.19 36.81
N ILE A 21 -37.25 -51.12 36.11
CA ILE A 21 -36.63 -49.79 36.17
C ILE A 21 -37.15 -49.11 37.45
N PRO A 22 -36.33 -48.36 38.23
CA PRO A 22 -36.86 -47.45 39.23
C PRO A 22 -37.11 -46.08 38.60
N GLU A 23 -38.36 -45.59 38.64
CA GLU A 23 -38.68 -44.19 38.34
C GLU A 23 -39.59 -43.56 39.40
N SER A 24 -39.19 -42.36 39.83
CA SER A 24 -39.93 -41.32 40.57
C SER A 24 -40.25 -41.50 42.07
N LYS A 25 -39.56 -40.70 42.91
CA LYS A 25 -40.05 -40.23 44.20
C LYS A 25 -40.87 -38.95 43.98
N GLU A 26 -42.08 -38.90 44.51
CA GLU A 26 -42.83 -37.67 44.74
C GLU A 26 -42.13 -36.77 45.77
N PHE A 27 -42.32 -35.46 45.63
CA PHE A 27 -41.80 -34.41 46.51
C PHE A 27 -42.93 -33.47 46.94
N SER A 28 -42.89 -33.10 48.23
CA SER A 28 -43.52 -31.97 48.97
C SER A 28 -44.77 -32.28 49.80
N PRO A 29 -45.04 -31.55 50.91
CA PRO A 29 -44.25 -30.52 51.63
C PRO A 29 -44.17 -30.74 53.17
N THR A 30 -43.25 -30.05 53.87
CA THR A 30 -43.53 -29.28 55.11
C THR A 30 -42.31 -28.39 55.43
N ASP A 31 -42.58 -27.10 55.63
CA ASP A 31 -41.64 -26.05 56.05
C ASP A 31 -41.21 -26.15 57.52
N SER A 32 -39.94 -25.80 57.80
CA SER A 32 -39.54 -24.73 58.75
C SER A 32 -38.01 -24.56 58.82
N THR A 33 -37.56 -23.31 58.69
CA THR A 33 -36.17 -22.76 58.85
C THR A 33 -35.96 -22.24 60.30
N PRO A 34 -34.79 -21.70 60.77
CA PRO A 34 -33.50 -21.34 60.11
C PRO A 34 -32.15 -21.58 60.89
N SER A 35 -31.03 -21.21 60.23
CA SER A 35 -29.66 -20.82 60.71
C SER A 35 -28.64 -21.92 61.05
N GLU A 36 -27.37 -21.95 60.61
CA GLU A 36 -26.44 -20.99 60.00
C GLU A 36 -25.27 -21.73 59.27
N THR A 37 -24.59 -21.06 58.33
CA THR A 37 -23.53 -21.46 57.36
C THR A 37 -22.23 -22.08 57.96
N PRO A 38 -21.30 -22.76 57.20
CA PRO A 38 -20.83 -22.37 55.86
C PRO A 38 -20.54 -23.46 54.80
N LEU A 39 -20.59 -22.95 53.56
CA LEU A 39 -20.14 -23.46 52.27
C LEU A 39 -18.86 -24.31 52.30
N LYS A 40 -18.96 -25.53 51.78
CA LYS A 40 -17.80 -26.33 51.37
C LYS A 40 -17.25 -25.76 50.05
N LYS A 41 -16.20 -24.94 50.18
CA LYS A 41 -15.34 -24.42 49.10
C LYS A 41 -15.00 -25.54 48.10
N ARG A 42 -15.31 -25.30 46.82
CA ARG A 42 -14.81 -26.10 45.69
C ARG A 42 -13.32 -25.78 45.52
N ASN A 43 -12.46 -26.75 45.82
CA ASN A 43 -11.00 -26.64 45.77
C ASN A 43 -10.47 -26.42 44.34
N TRP A 44 -10.50 -25.18 43.87
CA TRP A 44 -9.64 -24.69 42.78
C TRP A 44 -8.21 -24.38 43.29
N GLU A 45 -8.04 -24.28 44.62
CA GLU A 45 -6.75 -24.10 45.30
C GLU A 45 -5.83 -25.33 45.17
N LEU A 46 -6.36 -26.56 45.06
CA LEU A 46 -5.53 -27.77 44.88
C LEU A 46 -4.99 -27.94 43.44
N PHE A 47 -5.62 -27.30 42.44
CA PHE A 47 -5.15 -27.36 41.05
C PHE A 47 -4.17 -26.22 40.72
N LEU A 48 -4.28 -25.06 41.40
CA LEU A 48 -3.26 -24.02 41.38
C LEU A 48 -2.05 -24.33 42.29
N GLY A 49 -2.23 -25.14 43.34
CA GLY A 49 -1.18 -25.40 44.33
C GLY A 49 -0.26 -26.60 44.08
N GLY A 50 -0.73 -27.66 43.41
CA GLY A 50 0.01 -28.93 43.38
C GLY A 50 0.98 -29.13 42.20
N ASN A 51 0.72 -28.49 41.05
CA ASN A 51 1.49 -28.74 39.82
C ASN A 51 1.87 -27.45 39.07
N PHE A 52 1.50 -26.27 39.58
CA PHE A 52 1.87 -24.98 39.01
C PHE A 52 3.17 -24.45 39.62
N LEU A 53 3.34 -24.60 40.95
CA LEU A 53 4.58 -24.27 41.66
C LEU A 53 5.75 -25.22 41.31
N GLY A 54 5.48 -26.51 41.12
CA GLY A 54 6.50 -27.46 40.63
C GLY A 54 6.94 -27.18 39.18
N LYS A 55 6.02 -26.71 38.33
CA LYS A 55 6.34 -26.26 36.97
C LYS A 55 7.03 -24.89 36.96
N LEU A 56 6.71 -23.98 37.88
CA LEU A 56 7.44 -22.72 38.09
C LEU A 56 8.85 -22.95 38.68
N GLY A 57 9.01 -23.93 39.56
CA GLY A 57 10.32 -24.37 40.07
C GLY A 57 11.17 -25.04 38.99
N LEU A 58 10.57 -25.90 38.16
CA LEU A 58 11.23 -26.47 36.98
C LEU A 58 11.59 -25.38 35.96
N LEU A 59 10.69 -24.41 35.72
CA LEU A 59 10.95 -23.24 34.89
C LEU A 59 12.08 -22.38 35.46
N SER A 60 12.13 -22.21 36.79
CA SER A 60 13.19 -21.45 37.47
C SER A 60 14.54 -22.17 37.44
N ILE A 61 14.58 -23.50 37.57
CA ILE A 61 15.79 -24.32 37.38
C ILE A 61 16.23 -24.30 35.91
N LEU A 62 15.30 -24.35 34.96
CA LEU A 62 15.60 -24.20 33.54
C LEU A 62 16.15 -22.81 33.22
N LEU A 63 15.55 -21.75 33.76
CA LEU A 63 16.02 -20.36 33.63
C LEU A 63 17.38 -20.17 34.30
N ALA A 64 17.59 -20.73 35.50
CA ALA A 64 18.87 -20.71 36.20
C ALA A 64 19.95 -21.50 35.47
N SER A 65 19.60 -22.66 34.89
CA SER A 65 20.51 -23.44 34.05
C SER A 65 20.84 -22.70 32.75
N SER A 66 19.86 -22.04 32.12
CA SER A 66 20.10 -21.16 30.96
C SER A 66 20.97 -19.96 31.31
N TRP A 67 20.79 -19.33 32.48
CA TRP A 67 21.66 -18.25 32.96
C TRP A 67 23.05 -18.75 33.34
N PHE A 68 23.18 -19.93 33.93
CA PHE A 68 24.47 -20.56 34.24
C PHE A 68 25.23 -20.96 32.98
N ILE A 69 24.54 -21.54 32.00
CA ILE A 69 25.09 -21.85 30.67
C ILE A 69 25.51 -20.56 29.97
N LYS A 70 24.67 -19.52 30.00
CA LYS A 70 25.02 -18.19 29.49
C LYS A 70 26.24 -17.62 30.22
N TYR A 71 26.30 -17.71 31.54
CA TYR A 71 27.42 -17.22 32.35
C TYR A 71 28.72 -18.01 32.07
N ALA A 72 28.64 -19.33 31.87
CA ALA A 72 29.77 -20.15 31.45
C ALA A 72 30.21 -19.82 30.01
N PHE A 73 29.27 -19.44 29.14
CA PHE A 73 29.54 -18.99 27.77
C PHE A 73 30.19 -17.60 27.73
N ASP A 74 29.68 -16.66 28.54
CA ASP A 74 30.17 -15.28 28.68
C ASP A 74 31.57 -15.26 29.33
N ASN A 75 31.89 -16.21 30.22
CA ASN A 75 33.22 -16.35 30.86
C ASN A 75 34.19 -17.30 30.14
N ARG A 76 33.88 -17.75 28.92
CA ARG A 76 34.74 -18.63 28.09
C ARG A 76 35.20 -19.94 28.76
N TRP A 77 34.45 -20.50 29.70
CA TRP A 77 34.82 -21.78 30.37
C TRP A 77 34.85 -22.99 29.44
N VAL A 78 34.11 -22.93 28.34
CA VAL A 78 34.06 -23.96 27.31
C VAL A 78 34.43 -23.33 25.98
N ASN A 79 35.40 -23.92 25.26
CA ASN A 79 35.81 -23.47 23.94
C ASN A 79 34.63 -23.53 22.96
N GLU A 80 34.55 -22.57 22.05
CA GLU A 80 33.46 -22.36 21.10
C GLU A 80 33.16 -23.65 20.31
N SER A 81 34.19 -24.39 19.88
CA SER A 81 34.03 -25.64 19.11
C SER A 81 33.42 -26.77 19.95
N VAL A 82 33.74 -26.80 21.25
CA VAL A 82 33.18 -27.78 22.19
C VAL A 82 31.69 -27.50 22.44
N ARG A 83 31.26 -26.23 22.41
CA ARG A 83 29.84 -25.86 22.59
C ARG A 83 28.97 -26.40 21.45
N VAL A 84 29.42 -26.22 20.21
CA VAL A 84 28.73 -26.73 19.01
C VAL A 84 28.75 -28.25 18.99
N LEU A 85 29.88 -28.87 19.32
CA LEU A 85 30.02 -30.34 19.36
C LEU A 85 29.13 -30.98 20.43
N VAL A 86 29.06 -30.41 21.63
CA VAL A 86 28.14 -30.88 22.69
C VAL A 86 26.68 -30.77 22.24
N GLY A 87 26.31 -29.66 21.58
CA GLY A 87 24.97 -29.48 21.00
C GLY A 87 24.65 -30.56 19.96
N LEU A 88 25.55 -30.79 19.00
CA LEU A 88 25.41 -31.83 17.97
C LEU A 88 25.33 -33.23 18.59
N SER A 89 26.26 -33.60 19.48
CA SER A 89 26.28 -34.90 20.15
C SER A 89 25.00 -35.15 20.96
N THR A 90 24.51 -34.12 21.66
CA THR A 90 23.26 -34.19 22.41
C THR A 90 22.08 -34.38 21.46
N GLY A 91 21.99 -33.58 20.39
CA GLY A 91 20.91 -33.67 19.40
C GLY A 91 20.87 -35.04 18.71
N PHE A 92 22.01 -35.56 18.25
CA PHE A 92 22.09 -36.90 17.66
C PHE A 92 21.79 -38.01 18.67
N GLY A 93 22.25 -37.88 19.92
CA GLY A 93 21.94 -38.83 21.00
C GLY A 93 20.43 -38.91 21.28
N VAL A 94 19.77 -37.75 21.34
CA VAL A 94 18.30 -37.65 21.49
C VAL A 94 17.59 -38.27 20.28
N CYS A 95 18.07 -38.02 19.06
CA CYS A 95 17.53 -38.67 17.86
C CYS A 95 17.65 -40.20 17.92
N LEU A 96 18.81 -40.74 18.31
CA LEU A 96 19.03 -42.18 18.42
C LEU A 96 18.09 -42.81 19.48
N ALA A 97 17.91 -42.16 20.62
CA ALA A 97 16.94 -42.57 21.63
C ALA A 97 15.50 -42.56 21.06
N GLY A 98 15.15 -41.53 20.30
CA GLY A 98 13.87 -41.44 19.59
C GLY A 98 13.65 -42.59 18.58
N ILE A 99 14.66 -42.94 17.79
CA ILE A 99 14.61 -44.08 16.85
C ILE A 99 14.44 -45.40 17.61
N GLN A 100 15.14 -45.57 18.72
CA GLN A 100 15.05 -46.79 19.54
C GLN A 100 13.65 -46.93 20.17
N LEU A 101 13.08 -45.82 20.66
CA LEU A 101 11.70 -45.78 21.17
C LEU A 101 10.67 -46.06 20.07
N ALA A 102 10.90 -45.55 18.85
CA ALA A 102 10.05 -45.82 17.69
C ALA A 102 10.07 -47.31 17.30
N ARG A 103 11.25 -47.95 17.32
CA ARG A 103 11.40 -49.40 17.07
C ARG A 103 10.67 -50.26 18.12
N LYS A 104 10.66 -49.80 19.38
CA LYS A 104 9.93 -50.46 20.49
C LYS A 104 8.41 -50.22 20.47
N LYS A 105 7.86 -49.55 19.43
CA LYS A 105 6.42 -49.27 19.24
C LYS A 105 5.73 -48.51 20.39
N PHE A 106 6.46 -47.66 21.12
CA PHE A 106 5.82 -46.74 22.07
C PHE A 106 4.90 -45.76 21.31
N ARG A 107 3.68 -45.55 21.80
CA ARG A 107 2.62 -44.87 21.02
C ARG A 107 2.67 -43.33 20.99
N ILE A 108 3.32 -42.67 21.96
CA ILE A 108 3.12 -41.22 22.20
C ILE A 108 4.43 -40.41 22.36
N LEU A 109 5.55 -41.05 22.69
CA LEU A 109 6.83 -40.36 22.96
C LEU A 109 7.83 -40.23 21.78
N PRO A 110 7.98 -41.22 20.87
CA PRO A 110 9.12 -41.24 19.94
C PRO A 110 9.18 -40.04 19.00
N GLU A 111 8.04 -39.56 18.52
CA GLU A 111 8.00 -38.50 17.50
C GLU A 111 8.44 -37.14 18.05
N SER A 112 8.02 -36.82 19.28
CA SER A 112 8.41 -35.58 19.96
C SER A 112 9.89 -35.60 20.34
N VAL A 113 10.41 -36.76 20.75
CA VAL A 113 11.85 -36.94 21.06
C VAL A 113 12.69 -36.76 19.79
N LEU A 114 12.26 -37.35 18.66
CA LEU A 114 12.93 -37.15 17.38
C LEU A 114 12.90 -35.67 16.93
N GLY A 115 11.74 -35.01 17.04
CA GLY A 115 11.61 -33.59 16.73
C GLY A 115 12.51 -32.70 17.59
N ALA A 116 12.61 -33.00 18.89
CA ALA A 116 13.52 -32.30 19.81
C ALA A 116 14.99 -32.51 19.43
N GLY A 117 15.39 -33.75 19.14
CA GLY A 117 16.75 -34.05 18.68
C GLY A 117 17.10 -33.29 17.39
N PHE A 118 16.22 -33.30 16.39
CA PHE A 118 16.42 -32.54 15.15
C PHE A 118 16.52 -31.04 15.40
N SER A 119 15.69 -30.48 16.29
CA SER A 119 15.73 -29.05 16.65
C SER A 119 17.06 -28.66 17.31
N ILE A 120 17.59 -29.51 18.19
CA ILE A 120 18.89 -29.27 18.85
C ILE A 120 20.03 -29.29 17.82
N VAL A 121 20.05 -30.28 16.91
CA VAL A 121 21.06 -30.33 15.83
C VAL A 121 20.97 -29.09 14.95
N TYR A 122 19.74 -28.69 14.60
CA TYR A 122 19.47 -27.51 13.78
C TYR A 122 20.01 -26.23 14.42
N LEU A 123 19.67 -25.98 15.70
CA LEU A 123 20.14 -24.82 16.46
C LEU A 123 21.66 -24.85 16.68
N SER A 124 22.26 -26.04 16.81
CA SER A 124 23.71 -26.17 16.98
C SER A 124 24.48 -25.83 15.70
N LEU A 125 23.99 -26.28 14.54
CA LEU A 125 24.55 -25.93 13.23
C LEU A 125 24.40 -24.43 12.95
N PHE A 126 23.21 -23.87 13.18
CA PHE A 126 22.96 -22.44 13.02
C PHE A 126 23.80 -21.60 13.98
N GLY A 127 23.89 -22.00 15.25
CA GLY A 127 24.69 -21.29 16.24
C GLY A 127 26.19 -21.33 15.92
N GLY A 128 26.69 -22.44 15.37
CA GLY A 128 28.06 -22.57 14.86
C GLY A 128 28.38 -21.61 13.72
N TYR A 129 27.40 -21.37 12.84
CA TYR A 129 27.49 -20.36 11.79
C TYR A 129 27.41 -18.93 12.35
N TYR A 130 26.32 -18.59 13.03
CA TYR A 130 25.99 -17.20 13.35
C TYR A 130 26.84 -16.57 14.46
N TYR A 131 27.26 -17.37 15.46
CA TYR A 131 27.97 -16.84 16.63
C TYR A 131 29.47 -17.13 16.61
N TYR A 132 29.93 -18.11 15.83
CA TYR A 132 31.28 -18.67 15.96
C TYR A 132 32.02 -18.82 14.62
N ASP A 133 31.41 -18.43 13.48
CA ASP A 133 31.99 -18.50 12.14
C ASP A 133 32.64 -19.85 11.77
N PHE A 134 32.19 -20.96 12.38
CA PHE A 134 32.77 -22.29 12.14
C PHE A 134 32.43 -22.89 10.79
N PHE A 135 31.32 -22.45 10.21
CA PHE A 135 30.82 -22.92 8.95
C PHE A 135 30.62 -21.72 8.06
N SER A 136 30.94 -21.84 6.78
CA SER A 136 30.52 -20.87 5.78
C SER A 136 29.00 -20.91 5.59
N LEU A 137 28.43 -19.85 4.99
CA LEU A 137 27.01 -19.79 4.64
C LEU A 137 26.59 -21.01 3.77
N SER A 138 27.43 -21.36 2.80
CA SER A 138 27.21 -22.50 1.89
C SER A 138 27.19 -23.84 2.61
N GLU A 139 28.13 -24.07 3.54
CA GLU A 139 28.20 -25.29 4.35
C GLU A 139 27.01 -25.41 5.29
N THR A 140 26.65 -24.31 5.95
CA THR A 140 25.49 -24.25 6.86
C THR A 140 24.21 -24.56 6.11
N PHE A 141 23.99 -23.93 4.95
CA PHE A 141 22.83 -24.23 4.11
C PHE A 141 22.79 -25.70 3.66
N LEU A 142 23.94 -26.25 3.26
CA LEU A 142 24.06 -27.66 2.86
C LEU A 142 23.70 -28.60 4.02
N TYR A 143 24.24 -28.36 5.22
CA TYR A 143 23.96 -29.19 6.40
C TYR A 143 22.50 -29.11 6.84
N LEU A 144 21.91 -27.90 6.89
CA LEU A 144 20.49 -27.72 7.23
C LEU A 144 19.57 -28.35 6.17
N SER A 145 19.94 -28.28 4.89
CA SER A 145 19.21 -28.92 3.80
C SER A 145 19.26 -30.44 3.87
N LEU A 146 20.45 -31.01 4.11
CA LEU A 146 20.60 -32.47 4.31
C LEU A 146 19.82 -32.95 5.53
N LEU A 147 19.85 -32.20 6.63
CA LEU A 147 19.08 -32.51 7.84
C LEU A 147 17.57 -32.46 7.57
N SER A 148 17.11 -31.49 6.78
CA SER A 148 15.71 -31.32 6.38
C SER A 148 15.21 -32.46 5.48
N VAL A 149 16.03 -32.89 4.51
CA VAL A 149 15.75 -34.05 3.65
C VAL A 149 15.72 -35.34 4.48
N PHE A 150 16.71 -35.53 5.36
CA PHE A 150 16.79 -36.72 6.21
C PHE A 150 15.60 -36.81 7.17
N SER A 151 15.28 -35.73 7.89
CA SER A 151 14.14 -35.69 8.82
C SER A 151 12.79 -35.86 8.10
N SER A 152 12.63 -35.28 6.90
CA SER A 152 11.45 -35.48 6.06
C SER A 152 11.32 -36.93 5.57
N GLY A 153 12.42 -37.55 5.13
CA GLY A 153 12.47 -38.94 4.71
C GLY A 153 12.16 -39.91 5.86
N LEU A 154 12.68 -39.61 7.05
CA LEU A 154 12.41 -40.38 8.26
C LEU A 154 10.95 -40.24 8.71
N ALA A 155 10.36 -39.04 8.59
CA ALA A 155 8.93 -38.84 8.83
C ALA A 155 8.05 -39.64 7.84
N TYR A 156 8.42 -39.65 6.56
CA TYR A 156 7.76 -40.46 5.54
C TYR A 156 7.87 -41.97 5.85
N TRP A 157 9.05 -42.44 6.26
CA TRP A 157 9.28 -43.85 6.59
C TRP A 157 8.50 -44.31 7.83
N ILE A 158 8.53 -43.51 8.90
CA ILE A 158 7.78 -43.79 10.15
C ILE A 158 6.26 -43.54 9.95
N ARG A 159 5.88 -42.84 8.88
CA ARG A 159 4.50 -42.44 8.55
C ARG A 159 3.85 -41.62 9.68
N LYS A 160 4.54 -40.58 10.15
CA LYS A 160 4.01 -39.67 11.17
C LYS A 160 4.09 -38.21 10.74
N GLU A 161 2.94 -37.55 10.67
CA GLU A 161 2.81 -36.16 10.23
C GLU A 161 3.51 -35.19 11.19
N ILE A 162 3.44 -35.43 12.50
CA ILE A 162 4.04 -34.53 13.50
C ILE A 162 5.56 -34.40 13.32
N LEU A 163 6.23 -35.50 12.94
CA LEU A 163 7.66 -35.49 12.68
C LEU A 163 7.99 -34.72 11.39
N TYR A 164 7.11 -34.81 10.39
CA TYR A 164 7.23 -34.05 9.16
C TYR A 164 6.99 -32.55 9.41
N ILE A 165 6.11 -32.17 10.35
CA ILE A 165 5.93 -30.78 10.76
C ILE A 165 7.21 -30.21 11.35
N PHE A 166 7.92 -30.94 12.22
CA PHE A 166 9.22 -30.50 12.73
C PHE A 166 10.27 -30.34 11.61
N ALA A 167 10.31 -31.28 10.67
CA ALA A 167 11.17 -31.17 9.50
C ALA A 167 10.84 -29.92 8.64
N LEU A 168 9.54 -29.65 8.43
CA LEU A 168 9.06 -28.47 7.71
C LEU A 168 9.40 -27.17 8.42
N ILE A 169 9.23 -27.10 9.75
CA ILE A 169 9.62 -25.92 10.55
C ILE A 169 11.09 -25.61 10.32
N GLY A 170 11.98 -26.60 10.47
CA GLY A 170 13.40 -26.42 10.20
C GLY A 170 13.66 -26.00 8.75
N SER A 171 13.01 -26.65 7.78
CA SER A 171 13.15 -26.29 6.35
C SER A 171 12.75 -24.83 6.10
N ILE A 172 11.58 -24.40 6.56
CA ILE A 172 11.07 -23.03 6.37
C ILE A 172 11.93 -21.99 7.10
N LEU A 173 12.44 -22.31 8.29
CA LEU A 173 13.33 -21.42 9.04
C LEU A 173 14.73 -21.30 8.41
N SER A 174 15.16 -22.28 7.61
CA SER A 174 16.51 -22.31 7.01
C SER A 174 16.86 -21.03 6.26
N PRO A 175 16.11 -20.63 5.20
CA PRO A 175 16.42 -19.41 4.46
C PRO A 175 16.25 -18.14 5.30
N ILE A 176 15.44 -18.16 6.37
CA ILE A 176 15.22 -17.01 7.26
C ILE A 176 16.42 -16.82 8.18
N LEU A 177 16.91 -17.91 8.78
CA LEU A 177 18.00 -17.89 9.74
C LEU A 177 19.34 -17.57 9.08
N ILE A 178 19.60 -18.13 7.90
CA ILE A 178 20.82 -17.84 7.13
C ILE A 178 20.66 -16.58 6.24
N SER A 179 19.55 -15.85 6.38
CA SER A 179 19.30 -14.67 5.58
C SER A 179 20.40 -13.64 5.80
N THR A 180 21.00 -13.19 4.71
CA THR A 180 22.03 -12.13 4.69
C THR A 180 21.41 -10.74 4.69
N GLY A 181 20.08 -10.62 4.75
CA GLY A 181 19.35 -9.36 4.58
C GLY A 181 19.23 -8.89 3.12
N GLU A 182 19.86 -9.58 2.17
CA GLU A 182 19.73 -9.30 0.74
C GLU A 182 18.36 -9.74 0.19
N ASN A 183 17.82 -9.00 -0.79
CA ASN A 183 16.57 -9.34 -1.47
C ASN A 183 16.75 -10.48 -2.48
N SER A 184 17.19 -11.65 -2.04
CA SER A 184 17.37 -12.84 -2.89
C SER A 184 16.04 -13.58 -3.16
N TYR A 185 15.02 -12.86 -3.60
CA TYR A 185 13.64 -13.35 -3.73
C TYR A 185 13.50 -14.54 -4.70
N ARG A 186 14.35 -14.60 -5.74
CA ARG A 186 14.38 -15.74 -6.69
C ARG A 186 14.75 -17.04 -6.00
N PHE A 187 15.76 -17.00 -5.13
CA PHE A 187 16.16 -18.14 -4.33
C PHE A 187 15.07 -18.51 -3.31
N LEU A 188 14.54 -17.53 -2.57
CA LEU A 188 13.49 -17.75 -1.57
C LEU A 188 12.26 -18.44 -2.19
N PHE A 189 11.72 -17.88 -3.27
CA PHE A 189 10.53 -18.45 -3.92
C PHE A 189 10.83 -19.77 -4.64
N GLY A 190 12.03 -19.93 -5.22
CA GLY A 190 12.47 -21.21 -5.76
C GLY A 190 12.54 -22.30 -4.70
N TYR A 191 13.11 -21.97 -3.53
CA TYR A 191 13.20 -22.86 -2.37
C TYR A 191 11.81 -23.21 -1.82
N LEU A 192 10.92 -22.24 -1.67
CA LEU A 192 9.55 -22.49 -1.23
C LEU A 192 8.78 -23.34 -2.25
N VAL A 193 8.88 -23.08 -3.55
CA VAL A 193 8.29 -23.96 -4.58
C VAL A 193 8.84 -25.38 -4.47
N PHE A 194 10.15 -25.54 -4.24
CA PHE A 194 10.75 -26.86 -4.01
C PHE A 194 10.12 -27.58 -2.80
N LEU A 195 9.94 -26.88 -1.66
CA LEU A 195 9.23 -27.43 -0.50
C LEU A 195 7.77 -27.80 -0.81
N ASN A 196 7.07 -26.97 -1.59
CA ASN A 196 5.70 -27.25 -2.04
C ASN A 196 5.65 -28.52 -2.93
N ILE A 197 6.61 -28.69 -3.84
CA ILE A 197 6.74 -29.90 -4.68
C ILE A 197 7.04 -31.13 -3.81
N LEU A 198 7.94 -31.01 -2.84
CA LEU A 198 8.30 -32.11 -1.94
C LEU A 198 7.09 -32.56 -1.10
N LEU A 199 6.39 -31.60 -0.47
CA LEU A 199 5.13 -31.87 0.24
C LEU A 199 4.10 -32.50 -0.70
N PHE A 200 3.98 -32.00 -1.94
CA PHE A 200 3.07 -32.54 -2.93
C PHE A 200 3.39 -34.01 -3.26
N LEU A 201 4.67 -34.36 -3.45
CA LEU A 201 5.12 -35.73 -3.71
C LEU A 201 4.85 -36.66 -2.52
N ILE A 202 5.16 -36.21 -1.30
CA ILE A 202 4.89 -36.96 -0.05
C ILE A 202 3.38 -37.13 0.15
N SER A 203 2.61 -36.08 -0.14
CA SER A 203 1.15 -36.08 -0.06
C SER A 203 0.51 -37.05 -1.06
N ARG A 204 1.20 -37.57 -2.09
CA ARG A 204 0.63 -38.60 -2.98
C ARG A 204 0.38 -39.94 -2.29
N LYS A 205 1.02 -40.19 -1.14
CA LYS A 205 0.94 -41.47 -0.43
C LYS A 205 0.46 -41.31 1.02
N THR A 206 0.23 -40.08 1.49
CA THR A 206 -0.11 -39.77 2.88
C THR A 206 -1.29 -38.79 2.95
N THR A 207 -2.17 -38.95 3.96
CA THR A 207 -3.38 -38.12 4.16
C THR A 207 -3.12 -36.87 5.01
N TRP A 208 -1.88 -36.37 5.03
CA TRP A 208 -1.46 -35.32 5.96
C TRP A 208 -2.01 -33.96 5.51
N ILE A 209 -2.74 -33.29 6.39
CA ILE A 209 -3.40 -32.01 6.10
C ILE A 209 -2.83 -30.86 6.92
N VAL A 210 -2.42 -31.11 8.15
CA VAL A 210 -1.89 -30.09 9.09
C VAL A 210 -0.54 -29.58 8.60
N SER A 211 0.30 -30.46 8.07
CA SER A 211 1.55 -30.07 7.42
C SER A 211 1.34 -29.15 6.22
N SER A 212 0.22 -29.32 5.50
CA SER A 212 -0.14 -28.47 4.36
C SER A 212 -0.61 -27.10 4.81
N PHE A 213 -1.38 -27.01 5.91
CA PHE A 213 -1.70 -25.73 6.53
C PHE A 213 -0.44 -24.97 6.96
N PHE A 214 0.50 -25.67 7.60
CA PHE A 214 1.73 -25.05 8.06
C PHE A 214 2.53 -24.45 6.89
N LEU A 215 2.68 -25.21 5.80
CA LEU A 215 3.39 -24.73 4.62
C LEU A 215 2.63 -23.60 3.90
N LEU A 216 1.29 -23.67 3.82
CA LEU A 216 0.47 -22.60 3.25
C LEU A 216 0.63 -21.29 4.03
N VAL A 217 0.53 -21.33 5.36
CA VAL A 217 0.72 -20.15 6.22
C VAL A 217 2.13 -19.60 6.09
N ALA A 218 3.15 -20.47 6.07
CA ALA A 218 4.53 -20.05 5.86
C ALA A 218 4.73 -19.35 4.51
N ASN A 219 4.24 -19.94 3.41
CA ASN A 219 4.27 -19.30 2.09
C ASN A 219 3.59 -17.93 2.11
N PHE A 220 2.46 -17.80 2.82
CA PHE A 220 1.71 -16.55 2.93
C PHE A 220 2.43 -15.48 3.73
N VAL A 221 2.87 -15.80 4.94
CA VAL A 221 3.58 -14.87 5.81
C VAL A 221 4.90 -14.44 5.17
N LEU A 222 5.67 -15.38 4.60
CA LEU A 222 6.95 -15.05 3.97
C LEU A 222 6.78 -14.21 2.71
N TYR A 223 5.76 -14.49 1.90
CA TYR A 223 5.43 -13.62 0.77
C TYR A 223 5.05 -12.21 1.23
N LEU A 224 4.16 -12.06 2.21
CA LEU A 224 3.73 -10.73 2.68
C LEU A 224 4.90 -9.96 3.30
N PHE A 225 5.70 -10.61 4.14
CA PHE A 225 6.86 -9.99 4.77
C PHE A 225 7.88 -9.51 3.72
N TRP A 226 8.11 -10.33 2.70
CA TRP A 226 8.92 -9.92 1.56
C TRP A 226 8.27 -8.76 0.79
N ALA A 227 6.98 -8.84 0.49
CA ALA A 227 6.26 -7.88 -0.34
C ALA A 227 6.23 -6.47 0.29
N MET A 228 6.14 -6.37 1.62
CA MET A 228 6.06 -5.07 2.32
C MET A 228 7.25 -4.15 2.05
N ASN A 229 8.45 -4.68 1.86
CA ASN A 229 9.67 -3.88 1.76
C ASN A 229 10.40 -4.02 0.41
N ASN A 230 10.23 -5.14 -0.29
CA ASN A 230 11.12 -5.53 -1.40
C ASN A 230 10.41 -5.66 -2.75
N MET A 231 9.09 -5.48 -2.78
CA MET A 231 8.27 -5.74 -3.95
C MET A 231 8.53 -4.79 -5.11
N GLN A 232 8.68 -3.49 -4.80
CA GLN A 232 9.03 -2.45 -5.77
C GLN A 232 10.40 -2.68 -6.42
N GLN A 233 11.32 -3.31 -5.68
CA GLN A 233 12.69 -3.58 -6.14
C GLN A 233 12.81 -4.94 -6.85
N SER A 234 11.71 -5.67 -7.04
CA SER A 234 11.70 -7.03 -7.60
C SER A 234 11.10 -7.09 -9.00
N GLY A 235 11.55 -8.06 -9.81
CA GLY A 235 10.90 -8.36 -11.08
C GLY A 235 9.54 -9.07 -10.88
N PHE A 236 8.53 -8.70 -11.68
CA PHE A 236 7.16 -9.23 -11.60
C PHE A 236 7.02 -10.76 -11.76
N LEU A 237 7.80 -11.37 -12.64
CA LEU A 237 7.55 -12.73 -13.13
C LEU A 237 7.71 -13.81 -12.06
N VAL A 238 8.75 -13.75 -11.23
CA VAL A 238 9.05 -14.81 -10.26
C VAL A 238 8.05 -14.87 -9.10
N PRO A 239 7.71 -13.76 -8.42
CA PRO A 239 6.67 -13.73 -7.39
C PRO A 239 5.31 -14.13 -7.97
N PHE A 240 4.98 -13.66 -9.17
CA PHE A 240 3.74 -14.04 -9.86
C PHE A 240 3.67 -15.55 -10.15
N LEU A 241 4.74 -16.14 -10.67
CA LEU A 241 4.82 -17.59 -10.89
C LEU A 241 4.73 -18.37 -9.57
N PHE A 242 5.40 -17.91 -8.51
CA PHE A 242 5.33 -18.54 -7.19
C PHE A 242 3.89 -18.64 -6.66
N ILE A 243 3.12 -17.54 -6.73
CA ILE A 243 1.72 -17.49 -6.28
C ILE A 243 0.88 -18.51 -7.05
N ASN A 244 0.99 -18.50 -8.38
CA ASN A 244 0.22 -19.39 -9.25
C ASN A 244 0.61 -20.86 -9.07
N ILE A 245 1.90 -21.19 -9.11
CA ILE A 245 2.40 -22.56 -8.95
C ILE A 245 1.99 -23.12 -7.59
N THR A 246 2.13 -22.35 -6.51
CA THR A 246 1.74 -22.77 -5.15
C THR A 246 0.24 -23.08 -5.07
N TYR A 247 -0.60 -22.19 -5.60
CA TYR A 247 -2.04 -22.41 -5.68
C TYR A 247 -2.39 -23.68 -6.47
N PHE A 248 -1.82 -23.87 -7.67
CA PHE A 248 -2.06 -25.04 -8.51
C PHE A 248 -1.59 -26.34 -7.85
N LEU A 249 -0.41 -26.34 -7.20
CA LEU A 249 0.11 -27.51 -6.49
C LEU A 249 -0.82 -27.93 -5.35
N PHE A 250 -1.33 -26.98 -4.57
CA PHE A 250 -2.25 -27.28 -3.47
C PHE A 250 -3.63 -27.74 -3.95
N VAL A 251 -4.21 -27.08 -4.95
CA VAL A 251 -5.52 -27.49 -5.50
C VAL A 251 -5.41 -28.84 -6.21
N TYR A 252 -4.37 -29.08 -7.00
CA TYR A 252 -4.20 -30.36 -7.68
C TYR A 252 -3.86 -31.49 -6.68
N GLY A 253 -2.97 -31.21 -5.73
CA GLY A 253 -2.53 -32.16 -4.71
C GLY A 253 -3.64 -32.59 -3.76
N LYS A 254 -4.46 -31.65 -3.27
CA LYS A 254 -5.53 -31.96 -2.32
C LYS A 254 -6.88 -32.21 -2.99
N GLY A 255 -7.16 -31.56 -4.13
CA GLY A 255 -8.39 -31.73 -4.90
C GLY A 255 -8.43 -33.04 -5.68
N PHE A 256 -7.48 -33.30 -6.58
CA PHE A 256 -7.63 -34.40 -7.55
C PHE A 256 -6.88 -35.68 -7.20
N LEU A 257 -5.76 -35.58 -6.47
CA LEU A 257 -4.94 -36.73 -6.13
C LEU A 257 -5.32 -37.39 -4.80
N PHE A 258 -6.10 -36.71 -3.94
CA PHE A 258 -6.34 -37.18 -2.58
C PHE A 258 -7.81 -37.29 -2.11
N PRO A 259 -8.67 -38.01 -2.85
CA PRO A 259 -10.08 -38.22 -2.50
C PRO A 259 -10.32 -39.12 -1.26
N LYS A 260 -9.29 -39.47 -0.47
CA LYS A 260 -9.45 -40.29 0.75
C LYS A 260 -9.32 -39.51 2.06
N LEU A 261 -9.14 -38.17 2.00
CA LEU A 261 -8.97 -37.35 3.21
C LEU A 261 -10.17 -37.41 4.17
N VAL A 262 -11.40 -37.51 3.65
CA VAL A 262 -12.62 -37.56 4.48
C VAL A 262 -12.88 -38.97 5.05
N GLN A 263 -12.14 -39.99 4.59
CA GLN A 263 -12.30 -41.33 5.14
C GLN A 263 -11.63 -41.41 6.51
N LYS A 264 -12.37 -41.93 7.50
CA LYS A 264 -11.93 -42.07 8.89
C LYS A 264 -10.91 -43.21 9.01
N ASN A 265 -9.67 -42.97 8.56
CA ASN A 265 -8.58 -43.92 8.68
C ASN A 265 -7.64 -43.50 9.82
N GLU A 266 -7.79 -44.14 10.98
CA GLU A 266 -7.00 -43.86 12.18
C GLU A 266 -5.53 -44.25 12.01
N ASN A 267 -5.21 -45.14 11.07
CA ASN A 267 -3.85 -45.61 10.79
C ASN A 267 -3.10 -44.73 9.77
N SER A 268 -3.60 -43.54 9.49
CA SER A 268 -3.04 -42.65 8.48
C SER A 268 -1.82 -41.83 8.93
N GLY A 269 -1.54 -41.84 10.24
CA GLY A 269 -0.39 -41.14 10.82
C GLY A 269 -0.51 -39.62 10.86
N GLY A 270 -1.68 -39.07 10.47
CA GLY A 270 -1.97 -37.65 10.60
C GLY A 270 -2.18 -37.22 12.05
N VAL A 271 -2.02 -35.92 12.33
CA VAL A 271 -2.18 -35.35 13.68
C VAL A 271 -3.65 -35.42 14.12
N PHE A 272 -4.58 -35.05 13.22
CA PHE A 272 -6.02 -35.05 13.49
C PHE A 272 -6.85 -35.72 12.38
N PRO A 273 -6.65 -37.03 12.08
CA PRO A 273 -7.27 -37.67 10.92
C PRO A 273 -8.80 -37.65 10.95
N ARG A 274 -9.41 -37.69 12.15
CA ARG A 274 -10.87 -37.63 12.34
C ARG A 274 -11.47 -36.27 11.96
N TRP A 275 -10.67 -35.20 11.96
CA TRP A 275 -11.09 -33.82 11.68
C TRP A 275 -10.79 -33.41 10.23
N ASN A 276 -10.22 -34.29 9.42
CA ASN A 276 -9.87 -34.00 8.02
C ASN A 276 -11.06 -33.52 7.18
N TRP A 277 -12.28 -33.97 7.49
CA TRP A 277 -13.49 -33.53 6.81
C TRP A 277 -13.82 -32.04 7.06
N ILE A 278 -13.35 -31.46 8.17
CA ILE A 278 -13.42 -30.03 8.50
C ILE A 278 -12.18 -29.29 7.99
N PHE A 279 -10.99 -29.87 8.15
CA PHE A 279 -9.75 -29.23 7.74
C PHE A 279 -9.61 -29.08 6.22
N TYR A 280 -10.08 -30.07 5.45
CA TYR A 280 -10.06 -30.03 3.99
C TYR A 280 -10.80 -28.82 3.39
N PRO A 281 -12.08 -28.56 3.71
CA PRO A 281 -12.79 -27.43 3.15
C PRO A 281 -12.17 -26.09 3.58
N ILE A 282 -11.74 -25.96 4.83
CA ILE A 282 -11.06 -24.76 5.34
C ILE A 282 -9.75 -24.52 4.57
N PHE A 283 -8.98 -25.58 4.30
CA PHE A 283 -7.72 -25.49 3.58
C PHE A 283 -7.92 -24.93 2.16
N LEU A 284 -8.93 -25.44 1.43
CA LEU A 284 -9.24 -24.98 0.08
C LEU A 284 -9.67 -23.51 0.03
N VAL A 285 -10.49 -23.08 1.00
CA VAL A 285 -10.89 -21.68 1.14
C VAL A 285 -9.66 -20.81 1.43
N LEU A 286 -8.86 -21.18 2.42
CA LEU A 286 -7.68 -20.40 2.83
C LEU A 286 -6.66 -20.30 1.69
N ASN A 287 -6.37 -21.40 1.00
CA ASN A 287 -5.46 -21.41 -0.16
C ASN A 287 -5.94 -20.46 -1.26
N SER A 288 -7.25 -20.44 -1.52
CA SER A 288 -7.85 -19.57 -2.53
C SER A 288 -7.83 -18.10 -2.11
N LEU A 289 -8.08 -17.79 -0.83
CA LEU A 289 -7.97 -16.43 -0.30
C LEU A 289 -6.52 -15.93 -0.31
N CYS A 290 -5.55 -16.75 0.09
CA CYS A 290 -4.14 -16.42 -0.01
C CYS A 290 -3.74 -16.13 -1.47
N PHE A 291 -4.15 -16.97 -2.42
CA PHE A 291 -3.94 -16.74 -3.85
C PHE A 291 -4.50 -15.40 -4.33
N GLY A 292 -5.76 -15.11 -3.97
CA GLY A 292 -6.41 -13.86 -4.35
C GLY A 292 -5.71 -12.63 -3.77
N LEU A 293 -5.40 -12.65 -2.47
CA LEU A 293 -4.75 -11.53 -1.78
C LEU A 293 -3.32 -11.29 -2.28
N MET A 294 -2.49 -12.34 -2.34
CA MET A 294 -1.11 -12.21 -2.82
C MET A 294 -1.07 -11.68 -4.25
N GLY A 295 -1.91 -12.24 -5.13
CA GLY A 295 -1.90 -11.84 -6.53
C GLY A 295 -2.55 -10.48 -6.77
N TYR A 296 -3.55 -10.09 -5.96
CA TYR A 296 -4.09 -8.72 -5.98
C TYR A 296 -3.02 -7.72 -5.59
N VAL A 297 -2.33 -7.93 -4.46
CA VAL A 297 -1.20 -7.08 -4.05
C VAL A 297 -0.14 -7.03 -5.15
N GLN A 298 0.29 -8.17 -5.70
CA GLN A 298 1.25 -8.23 -6.82
C GLN A 298 0.86 -7.39 -8.03
N ILE A 299 -0.39 -7.50 -8.45
CA ILE A 299 -0.88 -6.86 -9.65
C ILE A 299 -1.19 -5.40 -9.40
N GLU A 300 -1.71 -5.02 -8.24
CA GLU A 300 -2.01 -3.63 -7.91
C GLU A 300 -0.75 -2.78 -7.84
N GLU A 301 0.34 -3.30 -7.25
CA GLU A 301 1.61 -2.58 -7.18
C GLU A 301 2.26 -2.45 -8.57
N THR A 302 2.23 -3.50 -9.38
CA THR A 302 2.91 -3.51 -10.70
C THR A 302 2.06 -2.86 -11.80
N TYR A 303 0.76 -3.09 -11.76
CA TYR A 303 -0.24 -2.72 -12.77
C TYR A 303 -1.57 -2.31 -12.11
N PRO A 304 -1.65 -1.11 -11.48
CA PRO A 304 -2.75 -0.70 -10.60
C PRO A 304 -4.16 -0.87 -11.19
N LYS A 305 -4.30 -0.76 -12.52
CA LYS A 305 -5.60 -0.87 -13.21
C LYS A 305 -6.06 -2.30 -13.48
N PHE A 306 -5.25 -3.30 -13.14
CA PHE A 306 -5.51 -4.72 -13.43
C PHE A 306 -5.84 -5.56 -12.19
N GLY A 307 -5.92 -4.96 -10.99
CA GLY A 307 -6.26 -5.67 -9.75
C GLY A 307 -7.56 -6.46 -9.88
N SER A 308 -8.65 -5.78 -10.25
CA SER A 308 -9.96 -6.40 -10.53
C SER A 308 -9.90 -7.52 -11.58
N HIS A 309 -9.09 -7.39 -12.64
CA HIS A 309 -8.93 -8.44 -13.66
C HIS A 309 -8.28 -9.70 -13.09
N PHE A 310 -7.32 -9.56 -12.19
CA PHE A 310 -6.69 -10.72 -11.54
C PHE A 310 -7.69 -11.46 -10.63
N ILE A 311 -8.50 -10.73 -9.86
CA ILE A 311 -9.55 -11.35 -9.03
C ILE A 311 -10.59 -12.03 -9.93
N LEU A 312 -10.97 -11.40 -11.05
CA LEU A 312 -11.87 -12.01 -12.05
C LEU A 312 -11.27 -13.27 -12.68
N PHE A 313 -9.96 -13.27 -12.95
CA PHE A 313 -9.23 -14.46 -13.39
C PHE A 313 -9.33 -15.59 -12.35
N GLY A 314 -9.20 -15.28 -11.05
CA GLY A 314 -9.46 -16.23 -9.97
C GLY A 314 -10.88 -16.82 -10.02
N ALA A 315 -11.89 -15.99 -10.25
CA ALA A 315 -13.28 -16.44 -10.42
C ALA A 315 -13.42 -17.41 -11.62
N VAL A 316 -12.82 -17.08 -12.76
CA VAL A 316 -12.78 -17.97 -13.94
C VAL A 316 -12.10 -19.29 -13.60
N LEU A 317 -10.97 -19.27 -12.89
CA LEU A 317 -10.28 -20.49 -12.45
C LEU A 317 -11.17 -21.38 -11.57
N PHE A 318 -11.90 -20.81 -10.59
CA PHE A 318 -12.81 -21.61 -9.77
C PHE A 318 -13.94 -22.25 -10.58
N SER A 319 -14.48 -21.56 -11.59
CA SER A 319 -15.47 -22.15 -12.49
C SER A 319 -14.90 -23.31 -13.33
N LEU A 320 -13.65 -23.18 -13.79
CA LEU A 320 -12.94 -24.24 -14.50
C LEU A 320 -12.68 -25.45 -13.59
N TRP A 321 -12.32 -25.22 -12.33
CA TRP A 321 -12.11 -26.29 -11.35
C TRP A 321 -13.38 -27.11 -11.12
N ILE A 322 -14.55 -26.48 -11.05
CA ILE A 322 -15.84 -27.19 -10.94
C ILE A 322 -16.12 -28.04 -12.18
N LEU A 323 -15.82 -27.54 -13.38
CA LEU A 323 -16.01 -28.30 -14.61
C LEU A 323 -15.03 -29.49 -14.70
N LEU A 324 -13.79 -29.29 -14.28
CA LEU A 324 -12.76 -30.33 -14.23
C LEU A 324 -13.06 -31.41 -13.19
N SER A 325 -13.56 -31.02 -12.00
CA SER A 325 -13.93 -31.97 -10.95
C SER A 325 -15.05 -32.90 -11.39
N ARG A 326 -16.02 -32.37 -12.15
CA ARG A 326 -17.12 -33.16 -12.74
C ARG A 326 -16.67 -34.11 -13.83
N LYS A 327 -15.80 -33.67 -14.74
CA LYS A 327 -15.23 -34.55 -15.76
C LYS A 327 -14.42 -35.69 -15.14
N LYS A 328 -13.83 -35.44 -13.97
CA LYS A 328 -13.07 -36.42 -13.18
C LYS A 328 -13.85 -36.92 -11.97
N SER A 329 -15.18 -36.99 -12.05
CA SER A 329 -16.05 -37.41 -10.93
C SER A 329 -15.66 -38.77 -10.35
N GLY A 330 -15.20 -39.70 -11.18
CA GLY A 330 -14.73 -41.03 -10.75
C GLY A 330 -13.52 -41.02 -9.80
N PHE A 331 -12.80 -39.90 -9.68
CA PHE A 331 -11.76 -39.75 -8.66
C PHE A 331 -12.33 -39.35 -7.30
N PHE A 332 -13.48 -38.69 -7.22
CA PHE A 332 -14.05 -38.19 -5.97
C PHE A 332 -15.11 -39.13 -5.40
N TYR A 333 -15.22 -39.19 -4.07
CA TYR A 333 -16.46 -39.67 -3.45
C TYR A 333 -17.58 -38.64 -3.66
N PRO A 334 -18.85 -39.06 -3.79
CA PRO A 334 -19.97 -38.14 -4.04
C PRO A 334 -20.04 -36.97 -3.04
N SER A 335 -19.87 -37.25 -1.75
CA SER A 335 -19.89 -36.22 -0.69
C SER A 335 -18.71 -35.24 -0.77
N GLN A 336 -17.53 -35.69 -1.19
CA GLN A 336 -16.36 -34.83 -1.34
C GLN A 336 -16.44 -33.97 -2.59
N LEU A 337 -16.97 -34.53 -3.68
CA LEU A 337 -17.21 -33.78 -4.91
C LEU A 337 -18.20 -32.64 -4.62
N GLU A 338 -19.27 -32.93 -3.89
CA GLU A 338 -20.26 -31.92 -3.49
C GLU A 338 -19.64 -30.80 -2.63
N ILE A 339 -18.82 -31.15 -1.63
CA ILE A 339 -18.10 -30.17 -0.80
C ILE A 339 -17.15 -29.33 -1.67
N PHE A 340 -16.36 -29.97 -2.53
CA PHE A 340 -15.41 -29.29 -3.42
C PHE A 340 -16.12 -28.31 -4.36
N GLU A 341 -17.17 -28.76 -5.04
CA GLU A 341 -17.98 -27.93 -5.93
C GLU A 341 -18.63 -26.76 -5.18
N THR A 342 -19.18 -27.03 -4.00
CA THR A 342 -19.85 -26.00 -3.19
C THR A 342 -18.87 -24.91 -2.74
N ILE A 343 -17.66 -25.27 -2.32
CA ILE A 343 -16.61 -24.30 -1.95
C ILE A 343 -16.19 -23.46 -3.15
N HIS A 344 -15.90 -24.10 -4.28
CA HIS A 344 -15.48 -23.38 -5.48
C HIS A 344 -16.61 -22.52 -6.04
N LEU A 345 -17.87 -22.90 -5.84
CA LEU A 345 -19.03 -22.07 -6.16
C LEU A 345 -19.08 -20.81 -5.30
N TYR A 346 -18.86 -20.92 -3.99
CA TYR A 346 -18.81 -19.75 -3.11
C TYR A 346 -17.59 -18.85 -3.38
N LEU A 347 -16.42 -19.45 -3.67
CA LEU A 347 -15.23 -18.70 -4.06
C LEU A 347 -15.42 -17.99 -5.41
N LEU A 348 -16.02 -18.67 -6.40
CA LEU A 348 -16.44 -18.08 -7.67
C LEU A 348 -17.31 -16.84 -7.43
N LEU A 349 -18.37 -16.97 -6.63
CA LEU A 349 -19.26 -15.85 -6.33
C LEU A 349 -18.54 -14.73 -5.57
N GLY A 350 -17.76 -15.08 -4.54
CA GLY A 350 -17.02 -14.11 -3.73
C GLY A 350 -15.99 -13.32 -4.54
N PHE A 351 -15.19 -13.99 -5.38
CA PHE A 351 -14.20 -13.31 -6.23
C PHE A 351 -14.86 -12.49 -7.33
N THR A 352 -15.95 -12.98 -7.92
CA THR A 352 -16.73 -12.18 -8.88
C THR A 352 -17.23 -10.89 -8.24
N PHE A 353 -17.69 -10.98 -7.00
CA PHE A 353 -18.15 -9.84 -6.24
C PHE A 353 -17.03 -8.85 -5.93
N VAL A 354 -15.90 -9.32 -5.38
CA VAL A 354 -14.76 -8.45 -5.06
C VAL A 354 -14.17 -7.81 -6.32
N ALA A 355 -14.05 -8.57 -7.43
CA ALA A 355 -13.62 -8.03 -8.71
C ALA A 355 -14.55 -6.92 -9.22
N LEU A 356 -15.86 -7.10 -9.05
CA LEU A 356 -16.85 -6.09 -9.41
C LEU A 356 -16.75 -4.84 -8.51
N LEU A 357 -16.50 -5.01 -7.21
CA LEU A 357 -16.30 -3.89 -6.29
C LEU A 357 -15.06 -3.07 -6.65
N ASP A 358 -13.92 -3.73 -6.85
CA ASP A 358 -12.65 -3.08 -7.21
C ASP A 358 -12.72 -2.37 -8.57
N PHE A 359 -13.48 -2.94 -9.52
CA PHE A 359 -13.69 -2.32 -10.83
C PHE A 359 -14.69 -1.15 -10.82
N SER A 360 -15.62 -1.11 -9.86
CA SER A 360 -16.70 -0.13 -9.85
C SER A 360 -16.23 1.22 -9.29
N GLU A 361 -16.34 2.27 -10.09
CA GLU A 361 -16.13 3.65 -9.63
C GLU A 361 -17.19 4.04 -8.56
N GLU A 362 -16.89 5.03 -7.71
CA GLU A 362 -17.66 5.35 -6.50
C GLU A 362 -19.18 5.48 -6.73
N SER A 363 -19.61 6.06 -7.86
CA SER A 363 -21.02 6.21 -8.22
C SER A 363 -21.72 4.92 -8.67
N TRP A 364 -20.97 3.94 -9.21
CA TRP A 364 -21.47 2.66 -9.71
C TRP A 364 -21.38 1.52 -8.70
N LEU A 365 -20.69 1.75 -7.57
CA LEU A 365 -20.47 0.73 -6.55
C LEU A 365 -21.80 0.19 -5.99
N THR A 366 -22.74 1.08 -5.64
CA THR A 366 -24.06 0.70 -5.08
C THR A 366 -24.89 -0.12 -6.08
N PHE A 367 -24.79 0.21 -7.37
CA PHE A 367 -25.44 -0.54 -8.45
C PHE A 367 -24.90 -1.98 -8.54
N SER A 368 -23.58 -2.16 -8.43
CA SER A 368 -22.91 -3.45 -8.42
C SER A 368 -23.38 -4.37 -7.28
N TRP A 369 -23.57 -3.83 -6.06
CA TRP A 369 -24.14 -4.58 -4.93
C TRP A 369 -25.55 -5.11 -5.22
N ILE A 370 -26.42 -4.25 -5.77
CA ILE A 370 -27.83 -4.58 -6.06
C ILE A 370 -27.92 -5.67 -7.15
N ILE A 371 -27.18 -5.50 -8.25
CA ILE A 371 -27.16 -6.48 -9.34
C ILE A 371 -26.62 -7.82 -8.84
N PHE A 372 -25.51 -7.80 -8.10
CA PHE A 372 -24.90 -9.02 -7.60
C PHE A 372 -25.85 -9.78 -6.67
N ALA A 373 -26.52 -9.08 -5.74
CA ALA A 373 -27.54 -9.68 -4.87
C ALA A 373 -28.67 -10.33 -5.68
N GLY A 374 -29.18 -9.64 -6.70
CA GLY A 374 -30.21 -10.13 -7.62
C GLY A 374 -29.78 -11.38 -8.41
N VAL A 375 -28.56 -11.40 -8.95
CA VAL A 375 -28.02 -12.54 -9.70
C VAL A 375 -27.88 -13.77 -8.79
N VAL A 376 -27.33 -13.60 -7.58
CA VAL A 376 -27.21 -14.70 -6.61
C VAL A 376 -28.60 -15.21 -6.21
N SER A 377 -29.58 -14.33 -6.05
CA SER A 377 -30.96 -14.73 -5.78
C SER A 377 -31.57 -15.58 -6.88
N PHE A 378 -31.39 -15.16 -8.14
CA PHE A 378 -31.86 -15.90 -9.31
C PHE A 378 -31.23 -17.29 -9.36
N LEU A 379 -29.91 -17.38 -9.20
CA LEU A 379 -29.17 -18.64 -9.15
C LEU A 379 -29.64 -19.53 -7.99
N SER A 380 -29.85 -18.96 -6.81
CA SER A 380 -30.32 -19.72 -5.63
C SER A 380 -31.69 -20.36 -5.83
N SER A 381 -32.59 -19.69 -6.56
CA SER A 381 -33.92 -20.23 -6.80
C SER A 381 -33.93 -21.25 -7.93
N LYS A 382 -33.24 -20.95 -9.05
CA LYS A 382 -33.15 -21.85 -10.22
C LYS A 382 -32.58 -23.23 -9.88
N TYR A 383 -31.66 -23.30 -8.93
CA TYR A 383 -30.96 -24.53 -8.54
C TYR A 383 -31.42 -25.12 -7.21
N GLY A 384 -32.45 -24.56 -6.56
CA GLY A 384 -33.03 -25.12 -5.34
C GLY A 384 -32.07 -25.19 -4.14
N ASN A 385 -30.94 -24.48 -4.14
CA ASN A 385 -29.94 -24.58 -3.06
C ASN A 385 -30.27 -23.64 -1.89
N THR A 386 -30.68 -24.22 -0.77
CA THR A 386 -31.06 -23.50 0.44
C THR A 386 -29.93 -22.64 1.02
N HIS A 387 -28.68 -23.10 0.99
CA HIS A 387 -27.55 -22.32 1.49
C HIS A 387 -27.31 -21.06 0.65
N LEU A 388 -27.48 -21.16 -0.68
CA LEU A 388 -27.30 -20.04 -1.58
C LEU A 388 -28.39 -18.97 -1.40
N ARG A 389 -29.59 -19.35 -0.90
CA ARG A 389 -30.66 -18.40 -0.54
C ARG A 389 -30.30 -17.58 0.69
N TYR A 390 -29.67 -18.17 1.70
CA TYR A 390 -29.17 -17.42 2.87
C TYR A 390 -28.06 -16.44 2.47
N VAL A 391 -27.11 -16.89 1.66
CA VAL A 391 -26.04 -16.04 1.12
C VAL A 391 -26.64 -14.86 0.34
N SER A 392 -27.63 -15.13 -0.51
CA SER A 392 -28.34 -14.10 -1.26
C SER A 392 -29.02 -13.07 -0.34
N THR A 393 -29.62 -13.51 0.76
CA THR A 393 -30.25 -12.60 1.74
C THR A 393 -29.20 -11.72 2.41
N GLY A 394 -28.04 -12.27 2.78
CA GLY A 394 -26.92 -11.49 3.35
C GLY A 394 -26.41 -10.41 2.40
N PHE A 395 -26.29 -10.72 1.11
CA PHE A 395 -25.95 -9.73 0.08
C PHE A 395 -27.02 -8.65 -0.06
N TRP A 396 -28.31 -9.00 0.01
CA TRP A 396 -29.40 -8.03 0.01
C TRP A 396 -29.34 -7.08 1.21
N ILE A 397 -29.14 -7.59 2.42
CA ILE A 397 -29.00 -6.76 3.63
C ILE A 397 -27.83 -5.78 3.45
N SER A 398 -26.68 -6.26 2.97
CA SER A 398 -25.49 -5.44 2.76
C SER A 398 -25.70 -4.37 1.68
N ALA A 399 -26.34 -4.74 0.56
CA ALA A 399 -26.68 -3.82 -0.53
C ALA A 399 -27.61 -2.70 -0.05
N LEU A 400 -28.61 -3.03 0.77
CA LEU A 400 -29.55 -2.06 1.33
C LEU A 400 -28.89 -1.14 2.37
N VAL A 401 -28.02 -1.67 3.24
CA VAL A 401 -27.23 -0.86 4.17
C VAL A 401 -26.35 0.13 3.41
N LYS A 402 -25.66 -0.31 2.36
CA LYS A 402 -24.84 0.57 1.50
C LYS A 402 -25.70 1.67 0.85
N LEU A 403 -26.85 1.30 0.28
CA LEU A 403 -27.77 2.22 -0.39
C LEU A 403 -28.35 3.28 0.58
N TYR A 404 -28.74 2.87 1.79
CA TYR A 404 -29.46 3.75 2.74
C TYR A 404 -28.54 4.67 3.54
N PHE A 405 -27.33 4.19 3.91
CA PHE A 405 -26.48 4.90 4.87
C PHE A 405 -25.16 5.42 4.30
N PHE A 406 -24.67 4.84 3.20
CA PHE A 406 -23.29 5.03 2.73
C PHE A 406 -23.21 5.39 1.25
N ASN A 407 -24.27 6.00 0.69
CA ASN A 407 -24.31 6.45 -0.70
C ASN A 407 -24.19 7.99 -0.75
N PRO A 408 -22.97 8.55 -0.72
CA PRO A 408 -22.72 9.98 -0.84
C PRO A 408 -22.84 10.38 -2.32
N MET A 409 -24.05 10.43 -2.85
CA MET A 409 -24.24 11.13 -4.10
C MET A 409 -24.44 12.60 -3.76
N ASP A 410 -23.65 13.49 -4.37
CA ASP A 410 -23.88 14.93 -4.42
C ASP A 410 -24.44 15.22 -5.81
N ASP A 411 -25.72 15.59 -5.90
CA ASP A 411 -26.40 15.86 -7.15
C ASP A 411 -26.70 17.35 -7.17
N VAL A 412 -26.08 18.06 -8.11
CA VAL A 412 -26.17 19.53 -8.18
C VAL A 412 -27.33 19.99 -9.09
N SER A 413 -27.95 19.14 -9.92
CA SER A 413 -29.08 19.59 -10.76
C SER A 413 -29.79 18.48 -11.55
N ARG A 414 -30.88 17.85 -11.02
CA ARG A 414 -31.80 17.02 -11.84
C ARG A 414 -33.25 17.04 -11.36
N LEU A 415 -34.16 16.79 -12.31
CA LEU A 415 -35.63 16.81 -12.17
C LEU A 415 -36.14 15.77 -11.14
N PHE A 416 -37.25 16.10 -10.47
CA PHE A 416 -37.94 15.21 -9.51
C PHE A 416 -38.24 13.83 -10.15
N LEU A 417 -37.89 12.75 -9.45
CA LEU A 417 -37.96 11.33 -9.84
C LEU A 417 -37.13 10.93 -11.08
N LEU A 418 -36.43 11.86 -11.74
CA LEU A 418 -35.55 11.61 -12.89
C LEU A 418 -34.08 11.88 -12.55
N ASN A 419 -33.63 11.28 -11.44
CA ASN A 419 -32.25 11.34 -10.99
C ASN A 419 -31.67 9.95 -10.71
N GLU A 420 -30.34 9.89 -10.66
CA GLU A 420 -29.58 8.65 -10.52
C GLU A 420 -29.82 7.99 -9.16
N ARG A 421 -30.04 8.79 -8.10
CA ARG A 421 -30.39 8.28 -6.76
C ARG A 421 -31.70 7.52 -6.77
N PHE A 422 -32.79 8.15 -7.21
CA PHE A 422 -34.10 7.53 -7.27
C PHE A 422 -34.09 6.28 -8.16
N ALA A 423 -33.34 6.30 -9.26
CA ALA A 423 -33.15 5.14 -10.13
C ALA A 423 -32.56 3.93 -9.38
N LEU A 424 -31.60 4.13 -8.46
CA LEU A 424 -31.05 3.04 -7.63
C LEU A 424 -32.08 2.47 -6.65
N TYR A 425 -32.89 3.31 -6.01
CA TYR A 425 -33.97 2.85 -5.11
C TYR A 425 -35.06 2.10 -5.89
N LEU A 426 -35.44 2.60 -7.06
CA LEU A 426 -36.40 1.94 -7.96
C LEU A 426 -35.85 0.60 -8.44
N LEU A 427 -34.61 0.56 -8.92
CA LEU A 427 -33.94 -0.66 -9.37
C LEU A 427 -33.87 -1.70 -8.24
N SER A 428 -33.43 -1.30 -7.05
CA SER A 428 -33.38 -2.17 -5.87
C SER A 428 -34.76 -2.74 -5.54
N SER A 429 -35.80 -1.91 -5.55
CA SER A 429 -37.18 -2.36 -5.34
C SER A 429 -37.64 -3.38 -6.39
N LEU A 430 -37.34 -3.14 -7.67
CA LEU A 430 -37.70 -4.06 -8.76
C LEU A 430 -36.98 -5.41 -8.63
N PHE A 431 -35.69 -5.39 -8.31
CA PHE A 431 -34.92 -6.61 -8.08
C PHE A 431 -35.43 -7.36 -6.85
N LEU A 432 -35.77 -6.68 -5.75
CA LEU A 432 -36.40 -7.28 -4.55
C LEU A 432 -37.74 -7.96 -4.88
N PHE A 433 -38.59 -7.30 -5.68
CA PHE A 433 -39.84 -7.91 -6.17
C PHE A 433 -39.60 -9.11 -7.07
N GLY A 434 -38.60 -9.02 -7.97
CA GLY A 434 -38.13 -10.15 -8.77
C GLY A 434 -37.67 -11.31 -7.89
N THR A 435 -36.93 -10.99 -6.83
CA THR A 435 -36.45 -11.97 -5.85
C THR A 435 -37.59 -12.73 -5.21
N TYR A 436 -38.60 -12.00 -4.72
CA TYR A 436 -39.81 -12.59 -4.18
C TYR A 436 -40.53 -13.45 -5.22
N TYR A 437 -40.73 -12.93 -6.44
CA TYR A 437 -41.49 -13.64 -7.47
C TYR A 437 -40.88 -14.99 -7.82
N ILE A 438 -39.55 -15.05 -7.89
CA ILE A 438 -38.81 -16.27 -8.23
C ILE A 438 -38.77 -17.25 -7.04
N GLN A 439 -38.80 -16.77 -5.79
CA GLN A 439 -38.67 -17.62 -4.60
C GLN A 439 -40.00 -17.95 -3.89
N LYS A 440 -41.13 -17.33 -4.28
CA LYS A 440 -42.44 -17.49 -3.63
C LYS A 440 -43.00 -18.92 -3.61
N ASN A 441 -42.57 -19.77 -4.54
CA ASN A 441 -43.04 -21.16 -4.68
C ASN A 441 -42.18 -22.19 -3.93
N GLY A 442 -41.15 -21.76 -3.18
CA GLY A 442 -40.29 -22.67 -2.41
C GLY A 442 -40.80 -22.93 -0.98
N ASP A 443 -40.36 -24.04 -0.38
CA ASP A 443 -40.85 -24.59 0.91
C ASP A 443 -40.75 -23.65 2.14
N PHE A 444 -40.01 -22.55 2.06
CA PHE A 444 -39.75 -21.62 3.17
C PHE A 444 -40.67 -20.39 3.17
N PHE A 445 -41.98 -20.58 3.31
CA PHE A 445 -43.02 -19.55 3.10
C PHE A 445 -42.91 -18.22 3.92
N ARG A 446 -42.20 -18.19 5.08
CA ARG A 446 -42.12 -16.99 5.94
C ARG A 446 -41.02 -15.99 5.54
N PHE A 447 -39.86 -16.45 5.06
CA PHE A 447 -38.71 -15.57 4.81
C PHE A 447 -38.85 -14.80 3.48
N HIS A 448 -39.43 -15.43 2.45
CA HIS A 448 -39.57 -14.82 1.11
C HIS A 448 -40.47 -13.58 1.11
N ARG A 449 -41.47 -13.50 2.00
CA ARG A 449 -42.36 -12.33 2.10
C ARG A 449 -41.61 -11.07 2.55
N GLY A 450 -40.48 -11.22 3.25
CA GLY A 450 -39.61 -10.11 3.64
C GLY A 450 -39.15 -9.27 2.46
N PHE A 451 -38.81 -9.91 1.33
CA PHE A 451 -38.37 -9.20 0.12
C PHE A 451 -39.43 -8.26 -0.47
N ILE A 452 -40.73 -8.60 -0.39
CA ILE A 452 -41.79 -7.68 -0.82
C ILE A 452 -41.84 -6.46 0.09
N TYR A 453 -41.83 -6.66 1.40
CA TYR A 453 -41.93 -5.55 2.34
C TYR A 453 -40.69 -4.64 2.27
N MET A 454 -39.50 -5.23 2.10
CA MET A 454 -38.26 -4.50 1.84
C MET A 454 -38.32 -3.74 0.51
N GLY A 455 -38.86 -4.33 -0.55
CA GLY A 455 -39.02 -3.65 -1.85
C GLY A 455 -39.95 -2.44 -1.74
N ILE A 456 -41.11 -2.62 -1.10
CA ILE A 456 -42.06 -1.53 -0.83
C ILE A 456 -41.42 -0.42 0.01
N PHE A 457 -40.72 -0.79 1.09
CA PHE A 457 -40.03 0.18 1.94
C PHE A 457 -38.94 0.94 1.18
N THR A 458 -38.13 0.24 0.38
CA THR A 458 -37.08 0.84 -0.46
C THR A 458 -37.65 1.85 -1.44
N LEU A 459 -38.76 1.52 -2.09
CA LEU A 459 -39.41 2.40 -3.06
C LEU A 459 -39.92 3.70 -2.40
N ILE A 460 -40.59 3.57 -1.25
CA ILE A 460 -41.07 4.72 -0.48
C ILE A 460 -39.90 5.57 0.00
N LEU A 461 -38.87 4.94 0.58
CA LEU A 461 -37.69 5.64 1.07
C LEU A 461 -36.98 6.41 -0.06
N GLY A 462 -36.89 5.83 -1.26
CA GLY A 462 -36.35 6.50 -2.44
C GLY A 462 -37.10 7.78 -2.79
N THR A 463 -38.45 7.75 -2.80
CA THR A 463 -39.24 8.97 -3.04
C THR A 463 -39.12 9.99 -1.93
N LEU A 464 -39.02 9.57 -0.66
CA LEU A 464 -38.84 10.49 0.47
C LEU A 464 -37.47 11.16 0.43
N MET A 465 -36.41 10.43 0.09
CA MET A 465 -35.08 11.02 -0.09
C MET A 465 -35.04 11.98 -1.27
N ASP A 466 -35.75 11.67 -2.35
CA ASP A 466 -35.85 12.59 -3.47
C ASP A 466 -36.57 13.89 -3.08
N VAL A 467 -37.69 13.80 -2.35
CA VAL A 467 -38.38 14.98 -1.79
C VAL A 467 -37.47 15.77 -0.84
N TYR A 468 -36.65 15.11 -0.01
CA TYR A 468 -35.72 15.78 0.90
C TYR A 468 -34.72 16.68 0.17
N HIS A 469 -34.19 16.19 -0.95
CA HIS A 469 -33.17 16.91 -1.73
C HIS A 469 -33.73 17.88 -2.78
N THR A 470 -34.97 17.66 -3.26
CA THR A 470 -35.60 18.52 -4.28
C THR A 470 -36.37 19.68 -3.67
N VAL A 471 -36.95 19.51 -2.48
CA VAL A 471 -37.76 20.55 -1.81
C VAL A 471 -36.95 21.20 -0.69
N TYR A 472 -36.35 22.36 -1.01
CA TYR A 472 -35.51 23.10 -0.07
C TYR A 472 -36.29 23.67 1.12
N ASP A 473 -37.49 24.20 0.87
CA ASP A 473 -38.34 24.79 1.89
C ASP A 473 -38.91 23.71 2.83
N GLU A 474 -38.66 23.87 4.13
CA GLU A 474 -39.03 22.91 5.16
C GLU A 474 -40.55 22.71 5.27
N HIS A 475 -41.33 23.75 5.04
CA HIS A 475 -42.80 23.68 5.10
C HIS A 475 -43.34 22.84 3.94
N TYR A 476 -42.92 23.15 2.72
CA TYR A 476 -43.34 22.41 1.52
C TYR A 476 -42.79 20.97 1.53
N ARG A 477 -41.60 20.74 2.07
CA ARG A 477 -40.99 19.40 2.22
C ARG A 477 -41.80 18.52 3.16
N ASN A 478 -42.20 19.04 4.32
CA ASN A 478 -43.03 18.32 5.29
C ASN A 478 -44.40 17.93 4.72
N LEU A 479 -44.99 18.84 3.93
CA LEU A 479 -46.26 18.61 3.24
C LEU A 479 -46.10 17.58 2.11
N ALA A 480 -45.03 17.66 1.32
CA ALA A 480 -44.70 16.70 0.28
C ALA A 480 -44.53 15.26 0.81
N TYR A 481 -43.92 15.07 1.99
CA TYR A 481 -43.86 13.76 2.65
C TYR A 481 -45.24 13.16 2.94
N SER A 482 -46.22 13.99 3.34
CA SER A 482 -47.58 13.52 3.59
C SER A 482 -48.28 13.13 2.29
N TYR A 483 -48.06 13.86 1.19
CA TYR A 483 -48.55 13.45 -0.13
C TYR A 483 -47.92 12.15 -0.63
N VAL A 484 -46.63 11.93 -0.41
CA VAL A 484 -45.96 10.67 -0.77
C VAL A 484 -46.63 9.49 -0.04
N PHE A 485 -46.83 9.58 1.27
CA PHE A 485 -47.50 8.50 2.02
C PHE A 485 -48.96 8.29 1.59
N ALA A 486 -49.71 9.36 1.34
CA ALA A 486 -51.09 9.28 0.87
C ALA A 486 -51.19 8.62 -0.52
N PHE A 487 -50.27 8.97 -1.42
CA PHE A 487 -50.18 8.39 -2.75
C PHE A 487 -49.88 6.89 -2.69
N TYR A 488 -48.82 6.48 -1.97
CA TYR A 488 -48.46 5.06 -1.85
C TYR A 488 -49.52 4.22 -1.14
N SER A 489 -50.16 4.76 -0.09
CA SER A 489 -51.28 4.11 0.59
C SER A 489 -52.42 3.82 -0.40
N SER A 490 -52.83 4.84 -1.16
CA SER A 490 -53.92 4.72 -2.14
C SER A 490 -53.60 3.73 -3.25
N VAL A 491 -52.40 3.80 -3.83
CA VAL A 491 -51.94 2.90 -4.90
C VAL A 491 -51.85 1.45 -4.42
N PHE A 492 -51.26 1.19 -3.26
CA PHE A 492 -51.14 -0.18 -2.74
C PHE A 492 -52.45 -0.78 -2.27
N LEU A 493 -53.36 0.01 -1.70
CA LEU A 493 -54.72 -0.44 -1.41
C LEU A 493 -55.47 -0.77 -2.69
N PHE A 494 -55.41 0.11 -3.70
CA PHE A 494 -56.05 -0.12 -4.99
C PHE A 494 -55.54 -1.40 -5.67
N ILE A 495 -54.21 -1.56 -5.81
CA ILE A 495 -53.60 -2.78 -6.38
C ILE A 495 -53.94 -4.01 -5.51
N GLY A 496 -53.86 -3.86 -4.19
CA GLY A 496 -54.12 -4.94 -3.23
C GLY A 496 -55.56 -5.46 -3.27
N PHE A 497 -56.55 -4.60 -3.48
CA PHE A 497 -57.95 -4.98 -3.67
C PHE A 497 -58.22 -5.46 -5.08
N ARG A 498 -57.72 -4.76 -6.11
CA ARG A 498 -57.95 -5.08 -7.53
C ARG A 498 -57.39 -6.43 -7.95
N TYR A 499 -56.25 -6.84 -7.38
CA TYR A 499 -55.56 -8.10 -7.68
C TYR A 499 -55.52 -9.07 -6.50
N SER A 500 -56.25 -8.80 -5.42
CA SER A 500 -56.34 -9.64 -4.20
C SER A 500 -55.01 -9.91 -3.46
N PHE A 501 -53.92 -9.21 -3.78
CA PHE A 501 -52.63 -9.40 -3.12
C PHE A 501 -52.66 -8.95 -1.65
N LYS A 502 -52.55 -9.91 -0.73
CA LYS A 502 -52.58 -9.67 0.73
C LYS A 502 -51.45 -8.73 1.19
N SER A 503 -50.24 -8.87 0.65
CA SER A 503 -49.09 -8.05 1.06
C SER A 503 -49.25 -6.56 0.72
N PHE A 504 -49.81 -6.24 -0.45
CA PHE A 504 -50.07 -4.85 -0.85
C PHE A 504 -51.20 -4.21 -0.03
N ARG A 505 -52.24 -4.97 0.32
CA ARG A 505 -53.30 -4.50 1.25
C ARG A 505 -52.75 -4.16 2.63
N ILE A 506 -51.94 -5.06 3.21
CA ILE A 506 -51.32 -4.83 4.52
C ILE A 506 -50.39 -3.61 4.46
N ALA A 507 -49.54 -3.52 3.43
CA ALA A 507 -48.64 -2.38 3.25
C ALA A 507 -49.40 -1.05 3.13
N GLY A 508 -50.46 -1.00 2.31
CA GLY A 508 -51.33 0.17 2.18
C GLY A 508 -51.98 0.59 3.50
N ILE A 509 -52.52 -0.37 4.27
CA ILE A 509 -53.09 -0.10 5.60
C ILE A 509 -52.03 0.43 6.57
N VAL A 510 -50.83 -0.16 6.60
CA VAL A 510 -49.74 0.30 7.49
C VAL A 510 -49.28 1.70 7.12
N ILE A 511 -49.13 2.01 5.83
CA ILE A 511 -48.77 3.36 5.38
C ILE A 511 -49.89 4.36 5.70
N ALA A 512 -51.16 3.97 5.56
CA ALA A 512 -52.29 4.80 6.00
C ALA A 512 -52.23 5.09 7.51
N ILE A 513 -51.89 4.09 8.34
CA ILE A 513 -51.70 4.27 9.77
C ILE A 513 -50.52 5.21 10.07
N VAL A 514 -49.40 5.08 9.35
CA VAL A 514 -48.25 5.98 9.50
C VAL A 514 -48.58 7.41 9.05
N LEU A 515 -49.34 7.58 7.96
CA LEU A 515 -49.82 8.88 7.50
C LEU A 515 -50.72 9.53 8.55
N VAL A 516 -51.70 8.79 9.07
CA VAL A 516 -52.61 9.25 10.13
C VAL A 516 -51.82 9.54 11.42
N GLY A 517 -50.84 8.70 11.76
CA GLY A 517 -49.97 8.90 12.90
C GLY A 517 -49.09 10.14 12.77
N LYS A 518 -48.46 10.36 11.61
CA LYS A 518 -47.70 11.58 11.32
C LYS A 518 -48.60 12.81 11.40
N LEU A 519 -49.80 12.74 10.82
CA LEU A 519 -50.81 13.78 10.93
C LEU A 519 -51.14 14.06 12.41
N TYR A 520 -51.24 13.02 13.25
CA TYR A 520 -51.61 13.17 14.66
C TYR A 520 -50.48 13.57 15.62
N PHE A 521 -49.24 13.16 15.36
CA PHE A 521 -48.09 13.42 16.25
C PHE A 521 -47.23 14.59 15.79
N TYR A 522 -47.24 14.92 14.51
CA TYR A 522 -46.44 16.01 13.94
C TYR A 522 -47.34 17.17 13.50
N ASP A 523 -48.38 16.92 12.69
CA ASP A 523 -49.23 18.01 12.16
C ASP A 523 -50.19 18.58 13.23
N ILE A 524 -50.81 17.76 14.09
CA ILE A 524 -51.66 18.23 15.22
C ILE A 524 -50.83 18.95 16.30
N TRP A 525 -49.55 18.61 16.45
CA TRP A 525 -48.63 19.33 17.35
C TRP A 525 -48.16 20.68 16.81
N THR A 526 -48.66 21.13 15.66
CA THR A 526 -48.53 22.53 15.20
C THR A 526 -49.75 23.39 15.56
N MET A 527 -50.86 22.79 16.03
CA MET A 527 -52.12 23.46 16.36
C MET A 527 -52.25 23.84 17.85
N SER A 528 -53.21 24.70 18.18
CA SER A 528 -53.33 25.44 19.44
C SER A 528 -53.24 24.62 20.75
N MET A 529 -52.75 25.30 21.79
CA MET A 529 -52.15 24.78 23.03
C MET A 529 -53.01 23.79 23.87
N ILE A 530 -54.33 23.81 23.76
CA ILE A 530 -55.23 23.08 24.68
C ILE A 530 -55.33 21.58 24.39
N VAL A 531 -55.19 21.13 23.13
CA VAL A 531 -55.27 19.69 22.79
C VAL A 531 -53.95 18.96 23.13
N ARG A 532 -52.82 19.67 23.12
CA ARG A 532 -51.49 19.12 23.48
C ARG A 532 -51.39 18.71 24.96
N ILE A 533 -52.14 19.39 25.84
CA ILE A 533 -52.08 19.19 27.29
C ILE A 533 -52.72 17.86 27.71
N VAL A 534 -53.77 17.41 27.03
CA VAL A 534 -54.48 16.16 27.40
C VAL A 534 -53.74 14.91 26.89
N ALA A 535 -53.09 14.96 25.71
CA ALA A 535 -52.33 13.83 25.15
C ALA A 535 -50.96 13.62 25.82
N GLY A 536 -50.34 14.69 26.34
CA GLY A 536 -49.09 14.59 27.11
C GLY A 536 -49.27 13.85 28.45
N PHE A 537 -50.44 13.99 29.08
CA PHE A 537 -50.70 13.37 30.39
C PHE A 537 -50.94 11.86 30.33
N THR A 538 -51.53 11.32 29.25
CA THR A 538 -51.78 9.87 29.12
C THR A 538 -50.53 9.09 28.69
N LEU A 539 -49.66 9.71 27.88
CA LEU A 539 -48.37 9.12 27.47
C LEU A 539 -47.35 9.11 28.63
N GLY A 540 -47.36 10.14 29.50
CA GLY A 540 -46.53 10.18 30.70
C GLY A 540 -46.85 9.08 31.71
N VAL A 541 -48.14 8.78 31.92
CA VAL A 541 -48.56 7.70 32.83
C VAL A 541 -48.25 6.31 32.27
N SER A 542 -48.26 6.15 30.95
CA SER A 542 -47.97 4.87 30.28
C SER A 542 -46.47 4.52 30.32
N PHE A 543 -45.57 5.50 30.24
CA PHE A 543 -44.13 5.27 30.37
C PHE A 543 -43.69 4.92 31.81
N ILE A 544 -44.39 5.45 32.81
CA ILE A 544 -44.18 5.08 34.22
C ILE A 544 -44.60 3.61 34.46
N LEU A 545 -45.69 3.15 33.83
CA LEU A 545 -46.13 1.75 33.92
C LEU A 545 -45.19 0.76 33.18
N VAL A 546 -44.61 1.16 32.04
CA VAL A 546 -43.60 0.35 31.32
C VAL A 546 -42.27 0.30 32.07
N SER A 547 -41.88 1.40 32.72
CA SER A 547 -40.70 1.48 33.59
C SER A 547 -40.79 0.53 34.80
N LEU A 548 -41.99 0.37 35.37
CA LEU A 548 -42.24 -0.56 36.49
C LEU A 548 -42.36 -2.03 36.03
N PHE A 549 -42.74 -2.29 34.78
CA PHE A 549 -42.84 -3.66 34.24
C PHE A 549 -41.48 -4.24 33.81
N TYR A 550 -40.55 -3.38 33.36
CA TYR A 550 -39.18 -3.78 33.02
C TYR A 550 -38.36 -4.19 34.25
N GLN A 551 -38.71 -3.67 35.43
CA GLN A 551 -38.12 -4.08 36.72
C GLN A 551 -38.61 -5.46 37.22
N LYS A 552 -39.70 -6.01 36.67
CA LYS A 552 -40.31 -7.26 37.16
C LYS A 552 -39.93 -8.53 36.39
N PHE A 553 -39.16 -8.44 35.30
CA PHE A 553 -38.72 -9.62 34.53
C PHE A 553 -37.29 -9.50 34.00
N ARG A 554 -36.34 -9.22 34.90
CA ARG A 554 -34.90 -9.23 34.62
C ARG A 554 -34.15 -10.41 35.23
N GLU A 555 -34.86 -11.52 35.48
CA GLU A 555 -34.24 -12.81 35.81
C GLU A 555 -34.68 -13.89 34.82
N LYS A 556 -34.17 -13.78 33.60
CA LYS A 556 -33.82 -14.89 32.70
C LYS A 556 -33.37 -14.29 31.37
N LEU A 557 -32.06 -14.30 31.13
CA LEU A 557 -31.45 -14.94 29.96
C LEU A 557 -29.94 -14.65 29.98
N MET A 558 -29.19 -15.70 30.34
CA MET A 558 -27.74 -15.87 30.22
C MET A 558 -27.24 -15.46 28.83
N ASP A 559 -26.18 -14.65 28.77
CA ASP A 559 -24.77 -15.06 28.65
C ASP A 559 -24.41 -15.53 27.23
N TYR A 560 -23.56 -14.78 26.50
CA TYR A 560 -22.19 -15.20 26.19
C TYR A 560 -21.46 -14.24 25.22
N GLN A 561 -20.17 -14.05 25.52
CA GLN A 561 -19.02 -13.82 24.62
C GLN A 561 -18.74 -12.45 23.94
N LYS A 562 -17.74 -11.78 24.55
CA LYS A 562 -16.45 -11.30 24.02
C LYS A 562 -16.37 -10.28 22.86
N THR A 563 -15.43 -9.36 23.12
CA THR A 563 -14.53 -8.59 22.24
C THR A 563 -15.06 -7.29 21.63
N SER A 564 -14.50 -6.16 22.07
CA SER A 564 -13.64 -5.29 21.23
C SER A 564 -13.26 -3.97 21.93
N GLY A 565 -12.09 -3.44 21.56
CA GLY A 565 -11.54 -2.14 21.94
C GLY A 565 -10.49 -2.24 23.06
N LEU A 566 -9.23 -1.82 22.94
CA LEU A 566 -8.49 -0.98 21.99
C LEU A 566 -7.07 -1.60 21.91
N LEU A 567 -6.43 -1.73 20.75
CA LEU A 567 -5.76 -0.67 19.99
C LEU A 567 -4.58 -0.04 20.75
N LEU A 568 -3.41 -0.23 20.15
CA LEU A 568 -2.22 0.64 20.17
C LEU A 568 -1.37 0.67 21.45
N LEU A 569 -0.16 0.10 21.33
CA LEU A 569 1.06 0.80 21.69
C LEU A 569 2.28 0.17 20.98
N LEU A 570 2.84 0.98 20.06
CA LEU A 570 4.24 1.13 19.61
C LEU A 570 5.07 -0.16 19.34
N LEU A 571 5.66 -0.42 18.17
CA LEU A 571 6.37 0.44 17.20
C LEU A 571 7.55 1.22 17.80
N SER A 572 8.76 0.64 17.76
CA SER A 572 9.99 1.24 17.16
C SER A 572 11.28 0.54 17.59
N ALA A 573 12.13 0.24 16.59
CA ALA A 573 13.62 0.25 16.55
C ALA A 573 14.06 -0.74 15.43
N ILE A 574 14.42 -0.38 14.18
CA ILE A 574 15.56 0.45 13.66
C ILE A 574 16.89 -0.03 14.26
N PHE A 575 17.96 -0.43 13.55
CA PHE A 575 18.44 -0.47 12.15
C PHE A 575 19.71 -1.39 12.13
N ALA A 576 20.12 -1.93 10.98
CA ALA A 576 21.51 -1.93 10.47
C ALA A 576 21.71 -2.90 9.26
N PHE A 577 22.27 -2.37 8.17
CA PHE A 577 22.66 -2.96 6.87
C PHE A 577 24.10 -3.54 6.90
N PRO A 578 24.74 -4.13 5.83
CA PRO A 578 24.50 -4.13 4.34
C PRO A 578 24.42 -5.54 3.68
N LEU A 579 23.88 -5.88 2.48
CA LEU A 579 23.67 -5.34 1.10
C LEU A 579 24.77 -5.65 0.05
N ASN A 580 24.46 -6.54 -0.91
CA ASN A 580 24.98 -6.51 -2.30
C ASN A 580 23.84 -6.28 -3.31
N ALA A 581 24.14 -5.53 -4.38
CA ALA A 581 23.19 -5.04 -5.39
C ALA A 581 23.14 -5.89 -6.68
N GLU A 582 21.93 -6.05 -7.23
CA GLU A 582 21.63 -6.70 -8.52
C GLU A 582 21.76 -5.71 -9.71
N GLU A 583 22.03 -6.22 -10.91
CA GLU A 583 22.33 -5.46 -12.14
C GLU A 583 21.09 -4.81 -12.81
N ILE A 584 21.30 -3.66 -13.48
CA ILE A 584 20.27 -2.83 -14.14
C ILE A 584 19.88 -3.36 -15.54
N ASN A 585 18.59 -3.33 -15.85
CA ASN A 585 18.07 -3.59 -17.20
C ASN A 585 18.15 -2.32 -18.08
N THR A 586 19.03 -2.33 -19.08
CA THR A 586 19.28 -1.18 -19.97
C THR A 586 18.39 -1.11 -21.21
N LYS A 587 17.53 -2.10 -21.48
CA LYS A 587 16.71 -2.20 -22.71
C LYS A 587 15.63 -1.11 -22.87
N GLY A 588 15.20 -0.51 -21.76
CA GLY A 588 14.20 0.55 -21.77
C GLY A 588 14.72 1.95 -22.12
N TYR A 589 16.05 2.13 -22.23
CA TYR A 589 16.68 3.43 -22.49
C TYR A 589 17.12 3.53 -23.95
N ARG A 590 16.73 4.63 -24.61
CA ARG A 590 16.97 4.82 -26.05
C ARG A 590 18.39 5.24 -26.37
N TYR A 591 19.02 6.04 -25.50
CA TYR A 591 20.33 6.62 -25.74
C TYR A 591 21.30 6.28 -24.61
N TYR A 592 22.59 6.23 -24.93
CA TYR A 592 23.65 6.20 -23.93
C TYR A 592 24.88 6.99 -24.37
N LYS A 593 25.65 7.48 -23.38
CA LYS A 593 26.97 8.10 -23.58
C LYS A 593 28.01 7.47 -22.66
N GLU A 594 29.25 7.34 -23.13
CA GLU A 594 30.38 6.85 -22.33
C GLU A 594 31.02 7.99 -21.52
N ILE A 595 31.51 7.69 -20.32
CA ILE A 595 32.12 8.65 -19.39
C ILE A 595 33.60 8.30 -19.25
N ARG A 596 34.50 9.25 -19.56
CA ARG A 596 35.96 9.08 -19.37
C ARG A 596 36.45 9.88 -18.17
N ILE A 597 37.22 9.22 -17.31
CA ILE A 597 37.84 9.81 -16.12
C ILE A 597 39.33 10.07 -16.44
N PRO A 598 39.85 11.29 -16.19
CA PRO A 598 41.28 11.60 -16.38
C PRO A 598 42.17 10.89 -15.33
N LYS A 599 43.47 10.70 -15.65
CA LYS A 599 44.45 10.10 -14.73
C LYS A 599 44.53 10.87 -13.41
N LEU A 600 44.48 10.16 -12.29
CA LEU A 600 44.61 10.74 -10.95
C LEU A 600 46.03 11.31 -10.73
N PRO A 601 46.17 12.41 -9.97
CA PRO A 601 47.48 12.93 -9.54
C PRO A 601 48.17 11.97 -8.55
N ASP A 602 49.50 11.85 -8.65
CA ASP A 602 50.31 11.00 -7.76
C ASP A 602 50.15 11.42 -6.29
N LYS A 603 50.02 10.43 -5.39
CA LYS A 603 49.87 10.62 -3.93
C LYS A 603 51.00 11.52 -3.38
N ALA A 604 50.67 12.74 -2.96
CA ALA A 604 51.54 13.52 -2.09
C ALA A 604 51.53 12.90 -0.67
N GLY A 605 52.71 12.70 -0.10
CA GLY A 605 52.96 11.78 1.01
C GLY A 605 52.28 12.10 2.36
N ASN A 606 52.10 11.01 3.13
CA ASN A 606 51.88 10.91 4.57
C ASN A 606 50.83 11.83 5.22
N VAL A 607 49.57 11.44 5.09
CA VAL A 607 48.54 11.64 6.14
C VAL A 607 47.73 10.34 6.25
N GLY A 608 47.35 9.98 7.48
CA GLY A 608 46.90 8.66 7.90
C GLY A 608 45.69 8.07 7.16
N GLU A 609 45.52 6.76 7.38
CA GLU A 609 44.50 5.87 6.82
C GLU A 609 43.06 6.36 7.07
N GLU A 610 42.57 7.26 6.22
CA GLU A 610 41.16 7.39 5.89
C GLU A 610 40.99 6.99 4.42
N GLU A 611 40.04 6.10 4.13
CA GLU A 611 39.68 5.72 2.76
C GLU A 611 39.31 6.98 1.95
N ASN A 612 40.23 7.46 1.11
CA ASN A 612 39.96 8.61 0.24
C ASN A 612 38.94 8.21 -0.84
N VAL A 613 37.65 8.43 -0.58
CA VAL A 613 36.56 8.27 -1.56
C VAL A 613 36.64 9.41 -2.58
N TYR A 614 36.86 9.07 -3.86
CA TYR A 614 36.87 10.05 -4.94
C TYR A 614 35.47 10.19 -5.55
N TYR A 615 35.09 11.40 -5.95
CA TYR A 615 33.84 11.66 -6.65
C TYR A 615 34.09 12.09 -8.09
N GLY A 616 33.39 11.45 -9.03
CA GLY A 616 33.33 11.86 -10.43
C GLY A 616 32.35 13.01 -10.60
N LYS A 617 32.75 14.03 -11.35
CA LYS A 617 31.94 15.20 -11.68
C LYS A 617 31.78 15.32 -13.19
N ILE A 618 30.55 15.42 -13.67
CA ILE A 618 30.21 15.55 -15.08
C ILE A 618 29.32 16.76 -15.28
N LYS A 619 29.63 17.60 -16.27
CA LYS A 619 28.68 18.62 -16.75
C LYS A 619 27.81 18.01 -17.83
N LEU A 620 26.49 18.12 -17.69
CA LEU A 620 25.58 17.65 -18.73
C LEU A 620 25.67 18.56 -19.95
N ASP A 621 25.73 17.91 -21.10
CA ASP A 621 25.69 18.55 -22.40
C ASP A 621 24.25 18.71 -22.92
N GLU A 622 24.13 19.40 -24.05
CA GLU A 622 22.83 19.76 -24.60
C GLU A 622 21.98 18.55 -25.00
N ASP A 623 22.60 17.45 -25.48
CA ASP A 623 21.86 16.28 -25.96
C ASP A 623 21.16 15.55 -24.81
N VAL A 624 21.88 15.32 -23.70
CA VAL A 624 21.31 14.68 -22.50
C VAL A 624 20.15 15.52 -21.97
N VAL A 625 20.33 16.84 -21.88
CA VAL A 625 19.31 17.73 -21.33
C VAL A 625 18.07 17.84 -22.25
N ARG A 626 18.24 17.73 -23.57
CA ARG A 626 17.13 17.77 -24.54
C ARG A 626 16.30 16.48 -24.58
N HIS A 627 16.93 15.34 -24.36
CA HIS A 627 16.34 14.01 -24.46
C HIS A 627 16.02 13.36 -23.10
N SER A 628 16.22 14.06 -21.98
CA SER A 628 16.06 13.43 -20.66
C SER A 628 15.75 14.42 -19.53
N GLY A 629 14.82 14.01 -18.66
CA GLY A 629 14.57 14.62 -17.36
C GLY A 629 15.41 13.93 -16.27
N ILE A 630 15.49 14.47 -15.06
CA ILE A 630 16.23 13.79 -13.97
C ILE A 630 15.64 12.41 -13.64
N ASN A 631 14.37 12.17 -13.98
CA ASN A 631 13.67 10.92 -13.73
C ASN A 631 14.25 9.74 -14.52
N ASP A 632 14.71 9.93 -15.75
CA ASP A 632 15.10 8.83 -16.64
C ASP A 632 16.62 8.68 -16.84
N ARG A 633 17.45 9.39 -16.07
CA ARG A 633 18.92 9.27 -16.13
C ARG A 633 19.39 8.12 -15.25
N ARG A 634 20.31 7.29 -15.76
CA ARG A 634 20.99 6.23 -14.99
C ARG A 634 22.47 6.20 -15.33
N ILE A 635 23.34 6.42 -14.33
CA ILE A 635 24.77 6.14 -14.46
C ILE A 635 24.99 4.67 -14.14
N VAL A 636 25.66 3.94 -15.03
CA VAL A 636 25.87 2.50 -14.94
C VAL A 636 27.35 2.20 -15.06
N HIS A 637 27.87 1.42 -14.12
CA HIS A 637 29.22 0.87 -14.15
C HIS A 637 29.15 -0.64 -13.95
N ASN A 638 29.74 -1.41 -14.87
CA ASN A 638 29.72 -2.88 -14.84
C ASN A 638 28.32 -3.48 -14.57
N GLY A 639 27.30 -2.94 -15.24
CA GLY A 639 25.91 -3.41 -15.09
C GLY A 639 25.19 -2.95 -13.82
N ARG A 640 25.81 -2.15 -12.94
CA ARG A 640 25.19 -1.65 -11.71
C ARG A 640 24.93 -0.14 -11.79
N THR A 641 23.79 0.30 -11.26
CA THR A 641 23.48 1.74 -11.15
C THR A 641 24.33 2.40 -10.07
N ILE A 642 24.98 3.52 -10.42
CA ILE A 642 25.69 4.37 -9.46
C ILE A 642 24.73 5.49 -9.03
N PRO A 643 24.59 5.75 -7.71
CA PRO A 643 23.82 6.88 -7.22
C PRO A 643 24.47 8.21 -7.62
N PHE A 644 23.67 9.24 -7.86
CA PHE A 644 24.19 10.55 -8.25
C PHE A 644 23.34 11.69 -7.70
N ILE A 645 23.97 12.86 -7.55
CA ILE A 645 23.29 14.14 -7.26
C ILE A 645 23.39 15.02 -8.50
N SER A 646 22.33 15.75 -8.82
CA SER A 646 22.32 16.78 -9.86
C SER A 646 22.35 18.17 -9.22
N ARG A 647 23.27 19.03 -9.65
CA ARG A 647 23.39 20.43 -9.18
C ARG A 647 23.35 21.38 -10.35
N LYS A 648 22.87 22.61 -10.12
CA LYS A 648 22.84 23.64 -11.16
C LYS A 648 24.23 24.22 -11.38
N VAL A 649 24.66 24.32 -12.62
CA VAL A 649 25.95 24.93 -12.98
C VAL A 649 25.81 26.46 -12.96
N MET A 650 26.62 27.10 -12.12
CA MET A 650 26.80 28.55 -12.12
C MET A 650 28.02 28.89 -12.98
N GLY A 651 27.82 29.69 -14.02
CA GLY A 651 28.90 30.27 -14.81
C GLY A 651 29.59 31.37 -14.03
N ALA A 652 30.89 31.20 -13.79
CA ALA A 652 31.76 32.32 -13.43
C ALA A 652 32.18 33.01 -14.74
N SER A 653 31.94 34.31 -14.85
CA SER A 653 32.49 35.11 -15.95
C SER A 653 33.86 35.64 -15.50
N ASP A 654 34.90 35.55 -16.34
CA ASP A 654 36.26 36.06 -16.04
C ASP A 654 36.37 37.60 -16.01
N LYS A 655 35.26 38.31 -15.77
CA LYS A 655 35.17 39.77 -15.74
C LYS A 655 35.54 40.38 -14.39
N GLY A 656 36.25 39.66 -13.52
CA GLY A 656 36.80 40.21 -12.29
C GLY A 656 37.91 41.23 -12.58
N GLY A 657 38.05 42.25 -11.76
CA GLY A 657 39.10 43.25 -11.96
C GLY A 657 39.23 44.24 -10.81
N GLU A 658 40.14 45.20 -10.99
CA GLU A 658 40.48 46.21 -10.00
C GLU A 658 40.34 47.60 -10.61
N LYS A 659 39.77 48.56 -9.87
CA LYS A 659 39.73 49.98 -10.26
C LYS A 659 40.06 50.88 -9.08
N LYS A 660 40.68 52.04 -9.36
CA LYS A 660 41.01 53.02 -8.31
C LYS A 660 39.76 53.81 -7.89
N PRO A 661 39.41 53.87 -6.59
CA PRO A 661 38.35 54.75 -6.11
C PRO A 661 38.82 56.21 -6.07
N SER A 662 37.89 57.16 -6.17
CA SER A 662 38.20 58.58 -5.98
C SER A 662 37.77 59.05 -4.59
N LEU A 663 38.73 59.50 -3.77
CA LEU A 663 38.46 60.13 -2.49
C LEU A 663 37.88 61.53 -2.71
N LEU A 664 36.68 61.76 -2.18
CA LEU A 664 35.96 63.03 -2.32
C LEU A 664 36.12 63.93 -1.09
N PHE A 665 36.18 63.32 0.09
CA PHE A 665 36.15 64.05 1.35
C PHE A 665 36.87 63.26 2.45
N GLN A 666 37.65 63.96 3.26
CA GLN A 666 38.30 63.45 4.46
C GLN A 666 38.16 64.51 5.55
N GLU A 667 37.51 64.19 6.66
CA GLU A 667 37.29 65.12 7.77
C GLU A 667 37.52 64.43 9.12
N LYS A 668 38.09 65.19 10.05
CA LYS A 668 38.21 64.79 11.45
C LYS A 668 36.98 65.34 12.19
N GLY A 669 36.09 64.45 12.63
CA GLY A 669 34.87 64.83 13.33
C GLY A 669 35.13 65.31 14.76
N GLU A 670 34.15 66.03 15.33
CA GLU A 670 34.18 66.54 16.72
C GLU A 670 34.25 65.43 17.78
N SER A 671 33.86 64.20 17.43
CA SER A 671 33.87 63.00 18.28
C SER A 671 35.14 62.14 18.11
N ASP A 672 36.23 62.74 17.62
CA ASP A 672 37.53 62.09 17.35
C ASP A 672 37.51 60.89 16.37
N MET A 673 36.45 60.76 15.58
CA MET A 673 36.35 59.79 14.47
C MET A 673 36.86 60.40 13.16
N TYR A 674 37.63 59.63 12.38
CA TYR A 674 38.00 60.03 11.02
C TYR A 674 37.00 59.48 10.01
N THR A 675 36.48 60.36 9.15
CA THR A 675 35.52 59.98 8.10
C THR A 675 36.14 60.15 6.72
N TYR A 676 36.07 59.11 5.90
CA TYR A 676 36.50 59.08 4.51
C TYR A 676 35.29 58.84 3.60
N VAL A 677 35.09 59.67 2.58
CA VAL A 677 34.04 59.47 1.56
C VAL A 677 34.67 59.21 0.21
N LEU A 678 34.41 58.03 -0.34
CA LEU A 678 34.90 57.54 -1.61
C LEU A 678 33.76 57.47 -2.62
N LYS A 679 34.04 57.81 -3.88
CA LYS A 679 33.16 57.51 -5.01
C LYS A 679 33.68 56.30 -5.77
N LEU A 680 32.81 55.32 -5.96
CA LEU A 680 33.08 54.10 -6.69
C LEU A 680 33.04 54.38 -8.20
N PRO A 681 33.98 53.80 -8.97
CA PRO A 681 33.99 53.95 -10.43
C PRO A 681 32.81 53.24 -11.10
N LYS A 682 32.63 53.38 -12.41
CA LYS A 682 31.66 52.55 -13.13
C LYS A 682 32.28 51.19 -13.46
N ILE A 683 31.66 50.10 -13.03
CA ILE A 683 32.09 48.71 -13.34
C ILE A 683 31.31 48.13 -14.54
N PRO A 684 31.84 47.10 -15.21
CA PRO A 684 31.13 46.41 -16.30
C PRO A 684 29.76 45.85 -15.87
N THR A 685 28.82 45.72 -16.80
CA THR A 685 27.52 45.11 -16.50
C THR A 685 27.69 43.66 -16.00
N LYS A 686 26.84 43.25 -15.05
CA LYS A 686 26.87 41.92 -14.39
C LYS A 686 28.10 41.67 -13.51
N THR A 687 28.64 42.72 -12.89
CA THR A 687 29.71 42.64 -11.89
C THR A 687 29.27 43.38 -10.62
N LYS A 688 29.82 42.99 -9.46
CA LYS A 688 29.55 43.65 -8.17
C LYS A 688 30.85 43.96 -7.45
N TYR A 689 30.81 44.97 -6.58
CA TYR A 689 31.93 45.27 -5.71
C TYR A 689 32.09 44.21 -4.62
N LYS A 690 33.36 43.90 -4.29
CA LYS A 690 33.73 42.89 -3.30
C LYS A 690 34.45 43.52 -2.10
N SER A 691 35.49 44.31 -2.37
CA SER A 691 36.29 44.91 -1.31
C SER A 691 37.10 46.13 -1.75
N ILE A 692 37.44 47.01 -0.81
CA ILE A 692 38.37 48.13 -0.98
C ILE A 692 39.69 47.76 -0.29
N VAL A 693 40.80 47.94 -0.99
CA VAL A 693 42.16 47.72 -0.47
C VAL A 693 42.72 49.02 0.09
N VAL A 694 43.15 48.96 1.34
CA VAL A 694 43.62 50.08 2.15
C VAL A 694 45.07 49.87 2.54
N LYS A 695 45.92 50.88 2.36
CA LYS A 695 47.32 50.84 2.80
C LYS A 695 47.63 51.98 3.74
N ALA A 696 48.50 51.70 4.71
CA ALA A 696 48.98 52.69 5.66
C ALA A 696 50.44 52.36 6.05
N PRO A 697 51.26 53.38 6.39
CA PRO A 697 52.62 53.15 6.86
C PRO A 697 52.64 52.66 8.32
N GLY A 698 53.49 51.67 8.62
CA GLY A 698 53.68 51.12 9.97
C GLY A 698 52.80 49.91 10.30
N GLU A 699 52.91 49.42 11.54
CA GLU A 699 52.01 48.41 12.08
C GLU A 699 50.74 49.09 12.62
N TYR A 700 49.58 48.52 12.32
CA TYR A 700 48.29 49.08 12.73
C TYR A 700 47.24 47.99 12.94
N GLU A 701 46.28 48.27 13.82
CA GLU A 701 44.99 47.58 13.91
C GLU A 701 43.92 48.66 14.05
N ILE A 702 43.02 48.75 13.06
CA ILE A 702 42.03 49.82 12.94
C ILE A 702 40.66 49.20 12.80
N LYS A 703 39.75 49.61 13.69
CA LYS A 703 38.33 49.24 13.65
C LYS A 703 37.52 50.40 13.09
N GLY A 704 36.52 50.07 12.29
CA GLY A 704 35.71 51.08 11.63
C GLY A 704 34.38 50.55 11.12
N LYS A 705 33.58 51.47 10.58
CA LYS A 705 32.25 51.23 10.02
C LYS A 705 32.22 51.68 8.57
N ILE A 706 31.56 50.90 7.72
CA ILE A 706 31.36 51.23 6.31
C ILE A 706 29.86 51.46 6.03
N TYR A 707 29.59 52.54 5.31
CA TYR A 707 28.27 52.97 4.88
C TYR A 707 28.26 53.16 3.36
N LEU A 708 27.14 52.86 2.72
CA LEU A 708 26.93 52.89 1.28
C LEU A 708 25.80 53.85 0.93
N GLY A 709 25.90 54.58 -0.18
CA GLY A 709 24.91 55.57 -0.56
C GLY A 709 24.75 55.71 -2.07
N VAL A 710 23.52 55.95 -2.51
CA VAL A 710 23.22 56.37 -3.91
C VAL A 710 23.70 57.80 -4.14
N ASN A 711 23.54 58.65 -3.13
CA ASN A 711 23.98 60.04 -3.09
C ASN A 711 24.72 60.31 -1.75
N PRO A 712 25.61 61.32 -1.68
CA PRO A 712 26.39 61.63 -0.48
C PRO A 712 25.57 62.13 0.74
N GLU A 713 24.25 62.28 0.59
CA GLU A 713 23.34 62.75 1.65
C GLU A 713 22.58 61.62 2.34
N ASN A 714 22.50 60.42 1.73
CA ASN A 714 21.72 59.31 2.26
C ASN A 714 22.57 58.03 2.35
N TRP A 715 22.80 57.55 3.58
CA TRP A 715 23.74 56.49 3.90
C TRP A 715 23.05 55.28 4.52
N ARG A 716 23.31 54.10 3.96
CA ARG A 716 22.96 52.78 4.50
C ARG A 716 24.19 52.20 5.19
N PHE A 717 24.08 51.80 6.45
CA PHE A 717 25.12 51.02 7.11
C PHE A 717 25.26 49.64 6.44
N ASP A 718 26.49 49.23 6.12
CA ASP A 718 26.79 47.92 5.51
C ASP A 718 27.40 46.95 6.52
N SER A 719 28.54 47.30 7.12
CA SER A 719 29.27 46.42 8.05
C SER A 719 30.26 47.16 8.95
N GLU A 720 30.70 46.50 10.02
CA GLU A 720 31.89 46.88 10.79
C GLU A 720 33.09 46.07 10.29
N PHE A 721 34.27 46.68 10.22
CA PHE A 721 35.48 46.02 9.75
C PHE A 721 36.64 46.23 10.72
N THR A 722 37.62 45.34 10.66
CA THR A 722 38.93 45.49 11.32
C THR A 722 40.01 45.25 10.28
N ILE A 723 40.86 46.24 10.04
CA ILE A 723 42.05 46.11 9.18
C ILE A 723 43.31 46.12 10.04
N TYR A 724 44.29 45.30 9.70
CA TYR A 724 45.55 45.24 10.43
C TYR A 724 46.75 44.88 9.56
N ASN A 725 47.93 45.30 10.01
CA ASN A 725 49.22 45.03 9.38
C ASN A 725 50.28 44.75 10.46
N TYR A 726 50.84 43.53 10.49
CA TYR A 726 51.86 43.06 11.44
C TYR A 726 53.08 42.52 10.68
N GLN A 727 54.30 42.67 11.22
CA GLN A 727 55.57 42.28 10.57
C GLN A 727 55.67 40.80 10.12
N GLU A 728 54.84 39.87 10.63
CA GLU A 728 54.93 38.43 10.35
C GLU A 728 54.03 37.91 9.20
N GLY A 729 53.57 38.77 8.30
CA GLY A 729 52.91 38.33 7.05
C GLY A 729 51.41 38.03 7.14
N ASN A 730 50.77 38.32 8.28
CA ASN A 730 49.30 38.36 8.38
C ASN A 730 48.78 39.74 7.97
N LEU A 731 48.33 39.88 6.71
CA LEU A 731 47.78 41.12 6.15
C LEU A 731 46.24 41.03 6.06
N ALA A 732 45.52 41.87 6.81
CA ALA A 732 44.11 42.16 6.57
C ALA A 732 43.98 43.63 6.15
N ASP A 733 44.35 43.92 4.89
CA ASP A 733 44.37 45.26 4.30
C ASP A 733 43.13 45.54 3.43
N LYS A 734 42.08 44.72 3.56
CA LYS A 734 40.86 44.79 2.74
C LYS A 734 39.63 45.03 3.60
N ILE A 735 38.81 45.99 3.18
CA ILE A 735 37.47 46.23 3.73
C ILE A 735 36.47 45.59 2.76
N GLU A 736 35.81 44.52 3.18
CA GLU A 736 34.75 43.86 2.39
C GLU A 736 33.42 44.61 2.55
N PHE A 737 32.65 44.74 1.48
CA PHE A 737 31.33 45.41 1.50
C PHE A 737 30.47 44.96 0.33
N THR A 738 29.15 45.13 0.45
CA THR A 738 28.20 44.73 -0.60
C THR A 738 27.38 45.91 -1.09
N ALA A 739 27.81 46.52 -2.21
CA ALA A 739 27.10 47.61 -2.87
C ALA A 739 26.06 47.11 -3.90
N THR A 740 24.90 47.75 -3.92
CA THR A 740 23.87 47.60 -4.97
C THR A 740 24.24 48.40 -6.23
N GLU A 741 23.62 48.11 -7.39
CA GLU A 741 23.98 48.75 -8.68
C GLU A 741 23.88 50.29 -8.65
N ASP A 742 23.00 50.84 -7.82
CA ASP A 742 22.76 52.28 -7.69
C ASP A 742 23.64 52.95 -6.62
N GLU A 743 24.28 52.18 -5.72
CA GLU A 743 25.14 52.70 -4.64
C GLU A 743 26.54 52.99 -5.17
N THR A 744 26.83 54.27 -5.43
CA THR A 744 28.11 54.71 -6.01
C THR A 744 29.01 55.45 -5.01
N TYR A 745 28.59 55.61 -3.76
CA TYR A 745 29.34 56.28 -2.70
C TYR A 745 29.56 55.35 -1.51
N VAL A 746 30.76 55.44 -0.91
CA VAL A 746 31.15 54.71 0.29
C VAL A 746 31.66 55.69 1.33
N ARG A 747 31.13 55.64 2.55
CA ARG A 747 31.60 56.40 3.70
C ARG A 747 32.22 55.43 4.71
N ILE A 748 33.45 55.69 5.11
CA ILE A 748 34.23 54.86 6.03
C ILE A 748 34.56 55.70 7.26
N GLU A 749 34.20 55.21 8.44
CA GLU A 749 34.45 55.85 9.72
C GLU A 749 35.40 54.97 10.55
N VAL A 750 36.48 55.54 11.08
CA VAL A 750 37.49 54.80 11.87
C VAL A 750 37.74 55.43 13.24
N ASP A 751 38.02 54.57 14.23
CA ASP A 751 38.17 54.90 15.65
C ASP A 751 39.56 55.47 16.04
N GLN A 752 39.63 56.18 17.18
CA GLN A 752 40.71 57.06 17.64
C GLN A 752 42.12 56.48 17.69
N ASN A 753 42.28 55.17 17.94
CA ASN A 753 43.62 54.56 17.99
C ASN A 753 44.39 54.62 16.65
N ALA A 754 43.71 54.99 15.56
CA ALA A 754 44.28 55.14 14.23
C ALA A 754 44.79 56.57 13.90
N SER A 755 44.66 57.55 14.80
CA SER A 755 44.74 58.99 14.47
C SER A 755 46.07 59.50 13.90
N ASN A 756 47.15 58.72 13.96
CA ASN A 756 48.45 59.07 13.36
C ASN A 756 48.72 58.37 12.02
N ILE A 757 47.76 57.59 11.52
CA ILE A 757 47.95 56.71 10.36
C ILE A 757 46.99 57.13 9.26
N ASN A 758 47.55 57.71 8.19
CA ASN A 758 46.76 58.12 7.03
C ASN A 758 46.45 56.92 6.13
N LEU A 759 45.17 56.56 6.00
CA LEU A 759 44.73 55.46 5.16
C LEU A 759 44.66 55.86 3.68
N GLU A 760 45.37 55.13 2.84
CA GLU A 760 45.33 55.26 1.38
C GLU A 760 44.46 54.15 0.77
N PHE A 761 43.38 54.54 0.08
CA PHE A 761 42.50 53.62 -0.62
C PHE A 761 43.01 53.36 -2.04
N THR A 762 43.82 52.31 -2.17
CA THR A 762 44.59 52.06 -3.40
C THR A 762 43.74 51.53 -4.55
N LYS A 763 42.82 50.60 -4.27
CA LYS A 763 41.98 49.95 -5.28
C LYS A 763 40.70 49.39 -4.70
N VAL A 764 39.68 49.24 -5.55
CA VAL A 764 38.45 48.50 -5.30
C VAL A 764 38.44 47.27 -6.20
N ILE A 765 38.17 46.12 -5.59
CA ILE A 765 38.05 44.83 -6.26
C ILE A 765 36.57 44.60 -6.58
N TYR A 766 36.28 44.25 -7.82
CA TYR A 766 34.96 43.81 -8.26
C TYR A 766 35.04 42.42 -8.86
N GLU A 767 33.99 41.62 -8.65
CA GLU A 767 33.87 40.25 -9.14
C GLU A 767 32.64 40.10 -10.03
N SER A 768 32.65 39.07 -10.89
CA SER A 768 31.49 38.74 -11.69
C SER A 768 30.35 38.23 -10.83
N VAL A 769 29.12 38.61 -11.19
CA VAL A 769 27.93 37.99 -10.61
C VAL A 769 27.78 36.62 -11.27
N PRO A 770 27.74 35.51 -10.50
CA PRO A 770 27.61 34.17 -11.07
C PRO A 770 26.26 34.03 -11.77
N GLU A 771 26.27 33.70 -13.05
CA GLU A 771 25.05 33.53 -13.86
C GLU A 771 24.69 32.06 -14.02
N ARG A 772 23.40 31.75 -14.08
CA ARG A 772 22.95 30.39 -14.37
C ARG A 772 23.18 30.09 -15.86
N MET A 773 23.84 28.98 -16.16
CA MET A 773 24.01 28.53 -17.55
C MET A 773 22.69 27.92 -18.05
N GLU A 774 22.23 28.31 -19.24
CA GLU A 774 20.96 27.86 -19.83
C GLU A 774 21.18 27.21 -21.20
N PHE A 775 20.48 26.10 -21.43
CA PHE A 775 20.30 25.49 -22.74
C PHE A 775 18.95 25.90 -23.34
N LYS A 776 18.92 26.03 -24.66
CA LYS A 776 17.73 26.45 -25.41
C LYS A 776 17.22 25.28 -26.25
N LYS A 777 15.92 24.99 -26.13
CA LYS A 777 15.22 24.03 -26.98
C LYS A 777 14.04 24.72 -27.67
N THR A 778 13.99 24.59 -29.00
CA THR A 778 12.85 25.07 -29.79
C THR A 778 11.75 24.01 -29.75
N VAL A 779 10.54 24.42 -29.37
CA VAL A 779 9.31 23.64 -29.46
C VAL A 779 8.55 24.15 -30.67
N GLU A 780 8.44 23.29 -31.68
CA GLU A 780 7.74 23.60 -32.92
C GLU A 780 6.22 23.59 -32.71
N LYS A 781 5.48 24.27 -33.59
CA LYS A 781 4.01 24.32 -33.51
C LYS A 781 3.33 22.94 -33.55
N THR A 782 3.95 21.95 -34.20
CA THR A 782 3.43 20.57 -34.28
C THR A 782 3.40 19.86 -32.92
N ASP A 783 4.27 20.27 -31.99
CA ASP A 783 4.39 19.70 -30.66
C ASP A 783 3.50 20.41 -29.63
N LEU A 784 2.75 21.42 -30.08
CA LEU A 784 1.82 22.22 -29.29
C LEU A 784 0.38 21.95 -29.73
N GLU A 785 -0.45 21.51 -28.80
CA GLU A 785 -1.88 21.42 -29.06
C GLU A 785 -2.50 22.80 -28.82
N SER A 786 -3.30 23.27 -29.78
CA SER A 786 -3.98 24.57 -29.67
C SER A 786 -5.49 24.36 -29.53
N GLY A 787 -6.12 25.22 -28.74
CA GLY A 787 -7.56 25.24 -28.53
C GLY A 787 -8.05 26.66 -28.27
N PHE A 788 -9.36 26.84 -28.28
CA PHE A 788 -10.00 28.12 -27.97
C PHE A 788 -11.04 27.91 -26.89
N ASN A 789 -10.99 28.72 -25.84
CA ASN A 789 -11.98 28.71 -24.76
C ASN A 789 -13.03 29.79 -25.06
N SER A 790 -14.27 29.36 -25.35
CA SER A 790 -15.38 30.25 -25.71
C SER A 790 -15.83 31.14 -24.56
N ASP A 791 -15.77 30.63 -23.33
CA ASP A 791 -16.34 31.29 -22.14
C ASP A 791 -15.48 32.48 -21.72
N THR A 792 -14.16 32.35 -21.86
CA THR A 792 -13.17 33.38 -21.52
C THR A 792 -12.61 34.13 -22.73
N ARG A 793 -13.05 33.76 -23.94
CA ARG A 793 -12.50 34.23 -25.23
C ARG A 793 -10.97 34.25 -25.21
N SER A 794 -10.37 33.08 -25.01
CA SER A 794 -8.92 32.94 -24.85
C SER A 794 -8.36 31.81 -25.70
N SER A 795 -7.23 32.08 -26.35
CA SER A 795 -6.40 31.08 -27.03
C SER A 795 -5.62 30.26 -26.01
N VAL A 796 -5.67 28.93 -26.15
CA VAL A 796 -5.04 27.99 -25.23
C VAL A 796 -4.03 27.14 -25.96
N PHE A 797 -2.82 27.03 -25.41
CA PHE A 797 -1.74 26.19 -25.93
C PHE A 797 -1.31 25.17 -24.87
N TYR A 798 -1.23 23.90 -25.25
CA TYR A 798 -0.80 22.81 -24.38
C TYR A 798 0.54 22.24 -24.86
N PHE A 799 1.48 22.11 -23.93
CA PHE A 799 2.74 21.40 -24.14
C PHE A 799 2.81 20.21 -23.19
N ARG A 800 2.81 18.99 -23.75
CA ARG A 800 2.73 17.74 -22.97
C ARG A 800 4.00 17.39 -22.19
N ASN A 801 5.15 17.97 -22.55
CA ASN A 801 6.45 17.71 -21.92
C ASN A 801 6.72 16.21 -21.58
N PRO A 802 6.64 15.28 -22.57
CA PRO A 802 6.64 13.84 -22.29
C PRO A 802 7.93 13.33 -21.62
N MET A 803 9.06 13.99 -21.88
CA MET A 803 10.37 13.67 -21.27
C MET A 803 10.60 14.35 -19.91
N LYS A 804 9.59 15.05 -19.38
CA LYS A 804 9.61 15.75 -18.08
C LYS A 804 10.81 16.68 -17.88
N VAL A 805 11.21 17.37 -18.94
CA VAL A 805 12.37 18.26 -18.93
C VAL A 805 12.07 19.47 -18.03
N PRO A 806 12.96 19.87 -17.11
CA PRO A 806 12.69 20.93 -16.14
C PRO A 806 12.80 22.32 -16.79
N ILE A 807 11.66 22.90 -17.17
CA ILE A 807 11.61 24.19 -17.87
C ILE A 807 11.70 25.34 -16.86
N HIS A 808 12.76 26.15 -16.94
CA HIS A 808 12.93 27.33 -16.08
C HIS A 808 12.31 28.59 -16.69
N ARG A 809 12.39 28.72 -18.02
CA ARG A 809 11.87 29.88 -18.73
C ARG A 809 11.32 29.46 -20.10
N ALA A 810 10.28 30.12 -20.57
CA ALA A 810 9.71 29.90 -21.90
C ALA A 810 9.52 31.24 -22.61
N MET A 811 9.93 31.35 -23.86
CA MET A 811 9.78 32.53 -24.70
C MET A 811 8.81 32.24 -25.83
N LEU A 812 7.78 33.06 -25.95
CA LEU A 812 6.75 32.91 -26.98
C LEU A 812 7.09 33.74 -28.22
N PHE A 813 7.10 33.12 -29.39
CA PHE A 813 7.29 33.79 -30.67
C PHE A 813 5.95 33.94 -31.37
N ILE A 814 5.45 35.16 -31.32
CA ILE A 814 4.12 35.53 -31.83
C ILE A 814 4.29 36.28 -33.16
N LYS A 815 3.46 35.93 -34.14
CA LYS A 815 3.52 36.46 -35.51
C LYS A 815 3.18 37.95 -35.58
N GLU A 816 2.21 38.39 -34.77
CA GLU A 816 1.67 39.74 -34.79
C GLU A 816 2.73 40.78 -34.34
N LYS A 817 2.83 41.89 -35.07
CA LYS A 817 3.88 42.90 -34.85
C LYS A 817 3.60 43.84 -33.67
N LYS A 818 2.36 43.95 -33.23
CA LYS A 818 1.93 44.78 -32.10
C LYS A 818 0.78 44.11 -31.37
N PHE A 819 0.93 43.89 -30.07
CA PHE A 819 -0.12 43.33 -29.22
C PHE A 819 0.17 43.65 -27.74
N GLU A 820 -0.87 43.62 -26.90
CA GLU A 820 -0.77 43.52 -25.44
C GLU A 820 -1.88 42.56 -24.99
N ARG A 821 -1.52 41.46 -24.34
CA ARG A 821 -2.47 40.46 -23.84
C ARG A 821 -2.12 40.03 -22.43
N LYS A 822 -3.16 39.75 -21.64
CA LYS A 822 -3.00 39.05 -20.38
C LYS A 822 -2.89 37.56 -20.66
N LEU A 823 -2.08 36.85 -19.90
CA LEU A 823 -2.02 35.39 -19.96
C LEU A 823 -1.99 34.77 -18.56
N ASN A 824 -2.46 33.54 -18.48
CA ASN A 824 -2.26 32.65 -17.34
C ASN A 824 -1.47 31.43 -17.78
N VAL A 825 -0.58 30.97 -16.89
CA VAL A 825 0.14 29.72 -17.05
C VAL A 825 -0.35 28.73 -16.00
N PHE A 826 -0.65 27.53 -16.46
CA PHE A 826 -1.06 26.41 -15.64
C PHE A 826 -0.12 25.24 -15.86
N PHE A 827 0.00 24.39 -14.84
CA PHE A 827 0.76 23.16 -14.89
C PHE A 827 -0.06 22.02 -14.30
N LYS A 828 0.24 20.79 -14.70
CA LYS A 828 -0.45 19.61 -14.20
C LYS A 828 0.42 18.87 -13.19
N ASN A 829 0.21 19.16 -11.90
CA ASN A 829 0.74 18.29 -10.86
C ASN A 829 -0.08 16.99 -10.87
N SER A 830 0.53 15.83 -10.56
CA SER A 830 0.05 14.42 -10.55
C SER A 830 -1.47 14.09 -10.44
N SER A 831 -2.32 15.04 -10.06
CA SER A 831 -3.77 15.10 -10.29
C SER A 831 -4.19 15.10 -11.78
N LYS A 832 -5.50 14.88 -12.03
CA LYS A 832 -6.11 15.01 -13.37
C LYS A 832 -6.35 16.46 -13.78
N GLU A 833 -6.17 17.44 -12.88
CA GLU A 833 -6.56 18.84 -13.08
C GLU A 833 -5.35 19.77 -13.24
N PHE A 834 -5.55 20.92 -13.90
CA PHE A 834 -4.53 21.94 -14.11
C PHE A 834 -4.53 22.95 -12.96
N GLU A 835 -3.38 23.12 -12.30
CA GLU A 835 -3.17 24.12 -11.27
C GLU A 835 -2.58 25.41 -11.85
N ARG A 836 -3.02 26.56 -11.36
CA ARG A 836 -2.55 27.86 -11.84
C ARG A 836 -1.20 28.19 -11.20
N LEU A 837 -0.16 28.34 -12.02
CA LEU A 837 1.18 28.72 -11.58
C LEU A 837 1.33 30.23 -11.39
N GLY A 838 0.62 31.01 -12.22
CA GLY A 838 0.66 32.47 -12.21
C GLY A 838 0.05 33.07 -13.48
N GLY A 839 0.18 34.37 -13.64
CA GLY A 839 -0.25 35.08 -14.84
C GLY A 839 0.50 36.39 -15.01
N GLY A 840 0.58 36.86 -16.25
CA GLY A 840 1.36 38.06 -16.61
C GLY A 840 0.72 38.79 -17.79
N LYS A 841 1.43 39.79 -18.30
CA LYS A 841 1.10 40.46 -19.55
C LYS A 841 2.23 40.25 -20.54
N ILE A 842 1.87 39.87 -21.77
CA ILE A 842 2.81 39.84 -22.89
C ILE A 842 2.48 40.98 -23.83
N PHE A 843 3.52 41.62 -24.36
CA PHE A 843 3.33 42.73 -25.27
C PHE A 843 4.47 42.87 -26.27
N ARG A 844 4.15 43.51 -27.39
CA ARG A 844 5.12 44.00 -28.38
C ARG A 844 4.70 45.41 -28.80
N LYS A 845 5.54 46.40 -28.51
CA LYS A 845 5.30 47.82 -28.84
C LYS A 845 6.02 48.21 -30.15
N SER A 846 5.52 49.25 -30.80
CA SER A 846 6.02 49.74 -32.10
C SER A 846 7.46 50.25 -32.08
N ASN A 847 8.01 50.58 -30.91
CA ASN A 847 9.40 50.99 -30.71
C ASN A 847 10.39 49.81 -30.60
N GLY A 848 9.92 48.57 -30.78
CA GLY A 848 10.73 47.36 -30.70
C GLY A 848 10.82 46.73 -29.31
N SER A 849 10.29 47.35 -28.25
CA SER A 849 10.26 46.71 -26.93
C SER A 849 9.20 45.61 -26.90
N SER A 850 9.61 44.37 -26.60
CA SER A 850 8.71 43.23 -26.42
C SER A 850 9.05 42.47 -25.15
N ASP A 851 8.02 42.09 -24.41
CA ASP A 851 8.15 41.11 -23.33
C ASP A 851 7.22 39.93 -23.63
N THR A 852 7.83 38.82 -24.02
CA THR A 852 7.18 37.53 -24.25
C THR A 852 7.83 36.41 -23.43
N ASN A 853 8.63 36.78 -22.42
CA ASN A 853 9.37 35.84 -21.58
C ASN A 853 8.53 35.44 -20.35
N LEU A 854 8.35 34.14 -20.19
CA LEU A 854 7.74 33.52 -19.02
C LEU A 854 8.85 32.93 -18.15
N VAL A 855 9.14 33.56 -17.02
CA VAL A 855 10.16 33.08 -16.07
C VAL A 855 9.49 32.38 -14.90
N PHE A 856 9.86 31.12 -14.66
CA PHE A 856 9.29 30.30 -13.59
C PHE A 856 10.22 30.29 -12.38
N HIS A 857 9.71 30.66 -11.20
CA HIS A 857 10.49 30.64 -9.95
C HIS A 857 10.99 29.23 -9.60
N LYS A 858 10.22 28.21 -9.97
CA LYS A 858 10.61 26.79 -9.89
C LYS A 858 10.54 26.16 -11.28
N PRO A 859 11.53 25.37 -11.72
CA PRO A 859 11.46 24.66 -13.00
C PRO A 859 10.25 23.72 -13.07
N ILE A 860 9.59 23.67 -14.22
CA ILE A 860 8.37 22.89 -14.43
C ILE A 860 8.69 21.69 -15.33
N SER A 861 8.53 20.49 -14.78
CA SER A 861 8.73 19.21 -15.50
C SER A 861 7.44 18.54 -15.95
N SER A 862 6.27 19.14 -15.68
CA SER A 862 4.96 18.59 -16.03
C SER A 862 4.39 19.18 -17.32
N GLU A 863 3.18 18.73 -17.70
CA GLU A 863 2.40 19.36 -18.77
C GLU A 863 2.17 20.85 -18.46
N LEU A 864 2.33 21.70 -19.47
CA LEU A 864 2.12 23.14 -19.41
C LEU A 864 0.90 23.52 -20.23
N LYS A 865 0.05 24.39 -19.66
CA LYS A 865 -1.07 25.02 -20.37
C LYS A 865 -0.89 26.53 -20.30
N ILE A 866 -0.84 27.19 -21.45
CA ILE A 866 -0.74 28.65 -21.58
C ILE A 866 -2.06 29.15 -22.12
N GLU A 867 -2.73 30.03 -21.38
CA GLU A 867 -4.01 30.63 -21.76
C GLU A 867 -3.81 32.14 -21.96
N ILE A 868 -4.01 32.61 -23.18
CA ILE A 868 -3.87 34.02 -23.59
C ILE A 868 -5.28 34.59 -23.74
N PHE A 869 -5.61 35.62 -22.96
CA PHE A 869 -6.92 36.26 -22.98
C PHE A 869 -6.99 37.25 -24.14
N ASP A 870 -7.77 36.92 -25.17
CA ASP A 870 -7.90 37.72 -26.40
C ASP A 870 -9.00 38.78 -26.30
N GLY A 871 -10.08 38.49 -25.55
CA GLY A 871 -11.15 39.47 -25.27
C GLY A 871 -11.98 39.81 -26.51
N ASP A 872 -11.95 41.07 -26.94
CA ASP A 872 -12.60 41.54 -28.18
C ASP A 872 -11.62 41.64 -29.36
N ASP A 873 -10.33 41.42 -29.14
CA ASP A 873 -9.32 41.45 -30.18
C ASP A 873 -9.14 40.07 -30.86
N ASP A 874 -8.58 40.05 -32.07
CA ASP A 874 -8.27 38.81 -32.78
C ASP A 874 -7.25 37.91 -32.01
N PRO A 875 -7.41 36.58 -32.06
CA PRO A 875 -6.49 35.60 -31.46
C PRO A 875 -5.04 35.74 -31.94
N LEU A 876 -4.07 35.66 -31.03
CA LEU A 876 -2.66 35.70 -31.38
C LEU A 876 -2.16 34.38 -31.99
N THR A 877 -1.31 34.48 -33.02
CA THR A 877 -0.71 33.31 -33.67
C THR A 877 0.66 32.99 -33.07
N LEU A 878 0.73 31.91 -32.29
CA LEU A 878 2.00 31.36 -31.80
C LEU A 878 2.70 30.58 -32.93
N GLU A 879 3.90 31.02 -33.33
CA GLU A 879 4.72 30.36 -34.35
C GLU A 879 5.58 29.25 -33.75
N LYS A 880 6.25 29.55 -32.63
CA LYS A 880 7.08 28.61 -31.88
C LYS A 880 7.21 29.04 -30.43
N MET A 881 7.63 28.11 -29.58
CA MET A 881 7.99 28.39 -28.19
C MET A 881 9.43 27.95 -27.96
N GLU A 882 10.26 28.82 -27.38
CA GLU A 882 11.62 28.44 -26.98
C GLU A 882 11.66 28.22 -25.48
N ILE A 883 12.00 27.02 -25.05
CA ILE A 883 12.14 26.68 -23.63
C ILE A 883 13.61 26.71 -23.25
N PHE A 884 13.88 27.25 -22.06
CA PHE A 884 15.20 27.40 -21.47
C PHE A 884 15.30 26.50 -20.25
N ILE A 885 16.34 25.67 -20.27
CA ILE A 885 16.59 24.62 -19.28
C ILE A 885 17.92 24.93 -18.63
N LEU A 886 17.99 24.84 -17.30
CA LEU A 886 19.23 25.12 -16.57
C LEU A 886 20.22 23.98 -16.81
N GLN A 887 21.48 24.34 -17.08
CA GLN A 887 22.55 23.34 -17.15
C GLN A 887 22.79 22.74 -15.76
N GLU A 888 22.90 21.42 -15.74
CA GLU A 888 23.15 20.65 -14.53
C GLU A 888 24.51 19.95 -14.61
N GLU A 889 25.13 19.76 -13.44
CA GLU A 889 26.27 18.89 -13.23
C GLU A 889 25.86 17.71 -12.36
N ILE A 890 26.29 16.52 -12.76
CA ILE A 890 26.09 15.29 -12.01
C ILE A 890 27.36 14.95 -11.24
N ILE A 891 27.20 14.65 -9.95
CA ILE A 891 28.27 14.17 -9.07
C ILE A 891 27.92 12.75 -8.60
N PHE A 892 28.86 11.81 -8.72
CA PHE A 892 28.68 10.40 -8.38
C PHE A 892 29.95 9.79 -7.77
N PRO A 893 29.87 8.79 -6.88
CA PRO A 893 31.03 8.14 -6.27
C PRO A 893 31.82 7.30 -7.27
N LEU A 894 33.15 7.28 -7.10
CA LEU A 894 34.07 6.40 -7.81
C LEU A 894 34.65 5.39 -6.80
N ASN A 895 34.21 4.14 -6.88
CA ASN A 895 34.88 3.04 -6.18
C ASN A 895 36.01 2.53 -7.08
N LEU A 896 37.25 2.78 -6.68
CA LEU A 896 38.44 2.33 -7.39
C LEU A 896 38.80 0.93 -6.89
N GLU A 897 38.75 -0.08 -7.77
CA GLU A 897 39.52 -1.32 -7.59
C GLU A 897 40.97 -1.05 -8.04
N ASP A 898 41.95 -1.60 -7.33
CA ASP A 898 43.40 -1.27 -7.35
C ASP A 898 44.15 -1.42 -8.70
N ASP A 899 43.46 -1.66 -9.82
CA ASP A 899 44.11 -1.89 -11.11
C ASP A 899 44.16 -0.61 -11.98
N SER A 900 45.36 -0.06 -12.10
CA SER A 900 45.71 1.17 -12.81
C SER A 900 45.58 1.14 -14.34
N ASP A 901 44.99 0.11 -14.95
CA ASP A 901 45.02 -0.10 -16.40
C ASP A 901 43.68 -0.46 -17.09
N SER A 902 42.55 -0.50 -16.38
CA SER A 902 41.25 -0.80 -17.02
C SER A 902 40.47 0.48 -17.37
N ILE A 903 40.12 0.64 -18.64
CA ILE A 903 39.13 1.63 -19.09
C ILE A 903 37.80 1.26 -18.40
N GLN A 904 37.40 2.03 -17.38
CA GLN A 904 36.16 1.78 -16.64
C GLN A 904 34.94 1.89 -17.59
N ASN A 905 34.12 0.85 -17.66
CA ASN A 905 32.90 0.78 -18.50
C ASN A 905 31.76 1.62 -17.89
N LEU A 906 31.99 2.93 -17.77
CA LEU A 906 31.06 3.86 -17.14
C LEU A 906 30.21 4.56 -18.22
N ARG A 907 28.89 4.40 -18.13
CA ARG A 907 27.93 4.91 -19.13
C ARG A 907 26.76 5.62 -18.47
N ILE A 908 26.25 6.67 -19.10
CA ILE A 908 24.96 7.28 -18.75
C ILE A 908 23.90 6.84 -19.75
N TYR A 909 22.82 6.22 -19.28
CA TYR A 909 21.65 5.82 -20.06
C TYR A 909 20.49 6.80 -19.83
N TYR A 910 19.77 7.14 -20.89
CA TYR A 910 18.67 8.12 -20.86
C TYR A 910 17.73 7.98 -22.07
N GLY A 911 16.62 8.73 -22.10
CA GLY A 911 15.64 8.70 -23.19
C GLY A 911 14.47 7.74 -22.97
N ASN A 912 14.07 7.50 -21.72
CA ASN A 912 12.91 6.67 -21.37
C ASN A 912 11.78 7.52 -20.76
N PRO A 913 10.70 7.83 -21.52
CA PRO A 913 9.58 8.67 -21.02
C PRO A 913 8.79 8.02 -19.88
N TYR A 914 8.90 6.71 -19.69
CA TYR A 914 8.16 5.93 -18.70
C TYR A 914 9.00 5.62 -17.44
N ALA A 915 10.27 6.03 -17.39
CA ALA A 915 11.14 5.78 -16.23
C ALA A 915 10.76 6.64 -15.01
N PHE A 916 10.74 5.98 -13.85
CA PHE A 916 10.53 6.60 -12.53
C PHE A 916 11.78 7.29 -12.01
N TYR A 917 11.60 8.26 -11.11
CA TYR A 917 12.70 8.96 -10.46
C TYR A 917 13.66 7.97 -9.78
N PRO A 918 14.99 8.17 -9.88
CA PRO A 918 15.92 7.38 -9.12
C PRO A 918 15.81 7.71 -7.62
N GLU A 919 15.55 6.71 -6.78
CA GLU A 919 15.53 6.84 -5.33
C GLU A 919 16.94 6.62 -4.77
N PHE A 920 17.76 7.67 -4.75
CA PHE A 920 19.08 7.63 -4.12
C PHE A 920 19.09 8.50 -2.86
N ASP A 921 19.40 7.91 -1.70
CA ASP A 921 19.62 8.65 -0.43
C ASP A 921 21.05 9.25 -0.35
N PHE A 922 21.61 9.63 -1.50
CA PHE A 922 22.99 10.08 -1.62
C PHE A 922 23.17 11.55 -1.17
N GLU A 923 22.11 12.36 -1.22
CA GLU A 923 22.13 13.73 -0.69
C GLU A 923 22.43 13.79 0.81
N ARG A 924 22.01 12.80 1.60
CA ARG A 924 22.24 12.78 3.05
C ARG A 924 23.65 12.39 3.47
N THR A 925 24.39 11.75 2.57
CA THR A 925 25.75 11.21 2.84
C THR A 925 26.86 12.00 2.14
N PHE A 926 26.53 12.92 1.24
CA PHE A 926 27.51 13.73 0.50
C PHE A 926 28.02 14.95 1.31
N SER A 927 29.34 15.10 1.41
CA SER A 927 30.01 16.30 1.97
C SER A 927 30.72 17.09 0.88
N GLU A 928 30.62 18.43 0.92
CA GLU A 928 31.26 19.33 -0.05
C GLU A 928 32.78 19.43 0.10
N SER A 929 33.35 18.95 1.20
CA SER A 929 34.78 19.04 1.52
C SER A 929 35.66 17.98 0.83
N VAL A 930 35.11 17.15 -0.07
CA VAL A 930 35.79 15.97 -0.65
C VAL A 930 36.33 16.24 -2.07
N PHE A 931 37.43 15.58 -2.45
CA PHE A 931 38.08 15.71 -3.75
C PHE A 931 37.17 15.26 -4.93
N GLN A 932 36.93 16.18 -5.87
CA GLN A 932 36.10 15.97 -7.06
C GLN A 932 36.95 15.96 -8.34
N ILE A 933 36.74 14.96 -9.20
CA ILE A 933 37.45 14.80 -10.47
C ILE A 933 36.53 15.16 -11.63
N GLY A 934 36.91 16.15 -12.43
CA GLY A 934 36.19 16.50 -13.66
C GLY A 934 36.32 15.40 -14.72
N SER A 935 35.20 14.81 -15.12
CA SER A 935 35.11 13.75 -16.12
C SER A 935 34.32 14.23 -17.35
N VAL A 936 34.63 13.65 -18.51
CA VAL A 936 34.13 14.12 -19.81
C VAL A 936 33.21 13.08 -20.44
N ILE A 937 32.01 13.51 -20.81
CA ILE A 937 31.05 12.68 -21.56
C ILE A 937 31.46 12.62 -23.04
N GLN A 938 31.36 11.44 -23.65
CA GLN A 938 31.60 11.21 -25.07
C GLN A 938 30.32 11.44 -25.91
N GLU A 939 30.39 11.22 -27.23
CA GLU A 939 29.27 11.41 -28.17
C GLU A 939 28.06 10.48 -27.90
N GLU A 940 26.85 10.96 -28.25
CA GLU A 940 25.58 10.21 -28.11
C GLU A 940 25.55 8.99 -29.03
N ARG A 941 25.16 7.82 -28.48
CA ARG A 941 24.90 6.60 -29.25
C ARG A 941 23.49 6.08 -28.97
N GLU A 942 22.82 5.60 -30.01
CA GLU A 942 21.53 4.91 -29.86
C GLU A 942 21.76 3.50 -29.32
N ASN A 943 20.90 3.06 -28.40
CA ASN A 943 20.99 1.74 -27.79
C ASN A 943 20.43 0.69 -28.75
N GLU A 944 21.32 -0.16 -29.28
CA GLU A 944 20.96 -1.24 -30.22
C GLU A 944 19.94 -2.25 -29.64
N ASN A 945 19.85 -2.35 -28.30
CA ASN A 945 18.93 -3.25 -27.61
C ASN A 945 17.61 -2.57 -27.20
N PHE A 946 17.32 -1.36 -27.70
CA PHE A 946 16.16 -0.59 -27.33
C PHE A 946 14.84 -1.24 -27.78
N GLY A 947 13.92 -1.43 -26.84
CA GLY A 947 12.58 -1.91 -27.14
C GLY A 947 11.65 -1.77 -25.94
N TYR A 948 10.47 -1.16 -26.15
CA TYR A 948 9.46 -1.05 -25.11
C TYR A 948 8.90 -2.43 -24.76
N SER A 949 8.77 -2.72 -23.47
CA SER A 949 8.04 -3.90 -23.03
C SER A 949 6.54 -3.72 -23.28
N ILE A 950 5.79 -4.83 -23.33
CA ILE A 950 4.31 -4.81 -23.49
C ILE A 950 3.62 -3.99 -22.38
N GLY A 951 4.30 -3.71 -21.25
CA GLY A 951 3.80 -2.88 -20.15
C GLY A 951 4.09 -1.38 -20.25
N GLU A 952 4.90 -0.92 -21.21
CA GLU A 952 5.41 0.47 -21.31
C GLU A 952 5.08 1.09 -22.68
N PRO A 953 3.80 1.15 -23.05
CA PRO A 953 3.00 2.33 -22.72
C PRO A 953 1.69 2.02 -21.97
N PRO A 954 1.11 2.99 -21.23
CA PRO A 954 -0.13 2.77 -20.49
C PRO A 954 -1.26 2.35 -21.45
N VAL A 955 -1.73 1.11 -21.27
CA VAL A 955 -2.83 0.54 -22.05
C VAL A 955 -4.08 1.44 -21.92
N SER A 956 -4.74 1.72 -23.05
CA SER A 956 -5.97 2.54 -23.07
C SER A 956 -7.00 2.02 -22.06
N ILE A 957 -7.60 2.92 -21.28
CA ILE A 957 -8.63 2.59 -20.28
C ILE A 957 -9.80 1.84 -20.94
N TRP A 958 -10.13 2.16 -22.19
CA TRP A 958 -11.17 1.46 -22.95
C TRP A 958 -10.82 0.00 -23.23
N ILE A 959 -9.54 -0.30 -23.51
CA ILE A 959 -9.05 -1.66 -23.72
C ILE A 959 -9.12 -2.44 -22.41
N ILE A 960 -8.69 -1.82 -21.29
CA ILE A 960 -8.74 -2.42 -19.95
C ILE A 960 -10.19 -2.75 -19.56
N ARG A 961 -11.13 -1.81 -19.75
CA ARG A 961 -12.56 -2.03 -19.51
C ARG A 961 -13.12 -3.14 -20.43
N GLY A 962 -12.76 -3.12 -21.71
CA GLY A 962 -13.16 -4.15 -22.68
C GLY A 962 -12.74 -5.55 -22.25
N PHE A 963 -11.50 -5.73 -21.79
CA PHE A 963 -11.02 -7.01 -21.26
C PHE A 963 -11.77 -7.45 -20.00
N PHE A 964 -12.11 -6.53 -19.11
CA PHE A 964 -12.91 -6.85 -17.91
C PHE A 964 -14.29 -7.40 -18.28
N PHE A 965 -15.02 -6.71 -19.15
CA PHE A 965 -16.34 -7.15 -19.61
C PHE A 965 -16.29 -8.45 -20.42
N PHE A 966 -15.23 -8.65 -21.22
CA PHE A 966 -14.99 -9.90 -21.92
C PHE A 966 -14.75 -11.06 -20.92
N GLY A 967 -13.98 -10.84 -19.87
CA GLY A 967 -13.81 -11.79 -18.77
C GLY A 967 -15.13 -12.13 -18.08
N LEU A 968 -16.00 -11.14 -17.87
CA LEU A 968 -17.33 -11.32 -17.28
C LEU A 968 -18.26 -12.14 -18.20
N MET A 969 -18.16 -11.96 -19.52
CA MET A 969 -18.86 -12.79 -20.51
C MET A 969 -18.40 -14.25 -20.49
N ILE A 970 -17.08 -14.49 -20.43
CA ILE A 970 -16.51 -15.85 -20.26
C ILE A 970 -17.04 -16.47 -18.96
N LEU A 971 -16.99 -15.71 -17.87
CA LEU A 971 -17.46 -16.16 -16.57
C LEU A 971 -18.95 -16.51 -16.59
N PHE A 972 -19.78 -15.69 -17.25
CA PHE A 972 -21.21 -15.96 -17.43
C PHE A 972 -21.45 -17.28 -18.17
N PHE A 973 -20.73 -17.51 -19.27
CA PHE A 973 -20.79 -18.76 -20.04
C PHE A 973 -20.35 -19.98 -19.20
N LEU A 974 -19.23 -19.87 -18.48
CA LEU A 974 -18.72 -20.95 -17.63
C LEU A 974 -19.66 -21.23 -16.46
N THR A 975 -20.17 -20.19 -15.82
CA THR A 975 -21.15 -20.29 -14.73
C THR A 975 -22.43 -20.96 -15.23
N TYR A 976 -22.96 -20.57 -16.39
CA TYR A 976 -24.08 -21.25 -17.04
C TYR A 976 -23.81 -22.76 -17.23
N ARG A 977 -22.60 -23.13 -17.68
CA ARG A 977 -22.20 -24.53 -17.85
C ARG A 977 -22.08 -25.29 -16.52
N VAL A 978 -21.49 -24.66 -15.50
CA VAL A 978 -21.41 -25.16 -14.11
C VAL A 978 -22.81 -25.42 -13.56
N PHE A 979 -23.80 -24.66 -13.98
CA PHE A 979 -25.13 -24.77 -13.44
C PHE A 979 -26.03 -25.72 -14.26
N ARG A 980 -25.89 -25.78 -15.60
CA ARG A 980 -26.63 -26.69 -16.50
C ARG A 980 -26.34 -28.18 -16.26
N TYR A 981 -25.11 -28.52 -15.89
CA TYR A 981 -24.72 -29.93 -15.69
C TYR A 981 -25.32 -30.55 -14.41
N ARG A 982 -25.66 -29.73 -13.39
CA ARG A 982 -26.27 -30.21 -12.15
C ARG A 982 -27.72 -30.68 -12.35
N THR A 983 -28.44 -30.08 -13.29
CA THR A 983 -29.82 -30.46 -13.63
C THR A 983 -29.92 -31.77 -14.40
N SER A 984 -28.89 -32.20 -15.15
CA SER A 984 -28.92 -33.44 -15.95
C SER A 984 -28.61 -34.73 -15.17
N HIS A 985 -28.31 -34.66 -13.87
CA HIS A 985 -28.07 -35.84 -13.01
C HIS A 985 -29.19 -36.07 -11.98
N LEU A 986 -30.22 -35.24 -11.96
CA LEU A 986 -31.42 -35.43 -11.15
C LEU A 986 -32.51 -36.25 -11.86
N ASP A 987 -32.31 -36.59 -13.15
CA ASP A 987 -33.24 -37.40 -13.96
C ASP A 987 -32.87 -38.91 -13.99
N GLY A 988 -32.00 -39.37 -13.08
CA GLY A 988 -31.77 -40.80 -12.87
C GLY A 988 -32.78 -41.37 -11.87
N PRO A 989 -33.25 -42.63 -12.03
CA PRO A 989 -34.27 -43.18 -11.16
C PRO A 989 -33.75 -43.20 -9.72
N VAL A 990 -34.55 -42.65 -8.82
CA VAL A 990 -34.38 -42.83 -7.37
C VAL A 990 -34.50 -44.32 -7.09
N ILE A 991 -33.39 -44.95 -6.67
CA ILE A 991 -33.36 -46.29 -6.08
C ILE A 991 -33.03 -46.14 -4.61
#